data_AF-A0A6S7HEV9-F1
#
_entry.id   AF-A0A6S7HEV9-F1
#
_cell.length_a   1.000
_cell.length_b   1.000
_cell.length_c   1.000
_cell.angle_alpha   90.00
_cell.angle_beta   90.00
_cell.angle_gamma   90.00
#
_symmetry.space_group_name_H-M   'P 1'
#
loop_
_entity.id
_entity.type
_entity.pdbx_description
1 polymer ?
#
loop_
_entity_poly.entity_id
_entity_poly.type
_entity_poly.pdbx_seq_one_letter_code
_entity_poly.pdbx_strand_id
1 'polypeptide(L)'
;MALALTTRVDLSFSRYQFDEFKKNTKARQVPFEEIDYSIYKTTSNCIAFTTSEERITTWIKTFYLRYCAEAIKDGGTTLKSTWDETPAQNDATKSEKISITLSTEDEKTQVNIVTIIIYCSTGRIQIQGKSLRVWGDSEFPIIKDLVDQNVRNTSNFTSSKNIQSFLKTVSQPPMENECDVTNPAIITVTTEDLPPLSNPSNPCCEKSLTTMKNNMADLESSFVSFKQEIFKSYEDLKHDLTSKDKEINMLKKRIGSLEATNELLRKDNIELNSLSKKQKQIEKKVSNTIDQYNKLKKNNEENLTPQKEESPQYSASTENVIPNIPTHNIFSPLNEENPNHDISINISQSLQGETKKASPKTLDAETVILCDSNGRKLDPKLLCPNSSTEYLKCPTLESANQLINQYEFKQTKTFIVHVGTNDIEKLPINKVTDQTRSLLTSIGNKNPEARILLSNLLPRSDELLQKAQNLNRNFLQIPTEFKNVTNIEHTNLFQSTSILYDKKHLNDKGIKIFAKNLKSAFFGTQKTHRHIKTKRQFHPDPNKPFLPNPLLHSNPLLHPNPLLHPSPLPHPSPLLHPNTFPPSHFPKPYYNTPPFQNYDHHFPPMERNTNPNSQKISSEDAKNQKITEIAKLLYGLFQ
;
A
#
# COMPACT_ATOMS: atom_id res chain seq x y z
N MET A 1 1.03 39.40 -25.35
CA MET A 1 2.41 39.80 -25.73
C MET A 1 3.28 40.32 -24.56
N ALA A 2 2.79 40.34 -23.31
CA ALA A 2 3.58 40.73 -22.12
C ALA A 2 3.72 39.58 -21.11
N LEU A 3 4.10 38.38 -21.58
CA LEU A 3 4.29 37.19 -20.75
C LEU A 3 5.27 36.23 -21.47
N ALA A 4 6.54 36.63 -21.60
CA ALA A 4 7.62 35.76 -22.06
C ALA A 4 9.01 36.40 -21.81
N LEU A 5 9.28 36.80 -20.58
CA LEU A 5 10.66 36.95 -20.08
C LEU A 5 10.87 35.93 -18.95
N THR A 6 10.51 34.68 -19.20
CA THR A 6 11.05 33.57 -18.41
C THR A 6 12.47 33.38 -18.91
N THR A 7 13.44 33.79 -18.09
CA THR A 7 14.85 33.48 -18.24
C THR A 7 15.00 32.04 -18.70
N ARG A 8 15.46 31.82 -19.93
CA ARG A 8 15.83 30.49 -20.43
C ARG A 8 16.90 29.97 -19.49
N VAL A 9 16.52 29.05 -18.59
CA VAL A 9 17.48 28.28 -17.81
C VAL A 9 18.30 27.52 -18.84
N ASP A 10 19.61 27.80 -18.90
CA ASP A 10 20.51 27.06 -19.76
C ASP A 10 20.49 25.58 -19.33
N LEU A 11 19.86 24.75 -20.16
CA LEU A 11 19.69 23.31 -19.94
C LEU A 11 21.01 22.55 -20.12
N SER A 12 22.12 23.22 -20.40
CA SER A 12 23.43 22.58 -20.52
C SER A 12 23.85 21.89 -19.21
N PHE A 13 23.26 22.21 -18.05
CA PHE A 13 23.65 21.77 -16.69
C PHE A 13 25.16 21.89 -16.41
N SER A 14 25.91 22.54 -17.30
CA SER A 14 27.36 22.64 -17.31
C SER A 14 27.87 23.55 -16.19
N ARG A 15 27.02 24.47 -15.72
CA ARG A 15 27.25 25.32 -14.56
C ARG A 15 27.21 24.60 -13.20
N TYR A 16 26.78 23.34 -13.20
CA TYR A 16 26.77 22.48 -12.01
C TYR A 16 28.01 21.57 -12.01
N GLN A 17 29.18 22.19 -12.18
CA GLN A 17 30.47 21.56 -11.93
C GLN A 17 30.86 21.81 -10.48
N PHE A 18 31.21 20.73 -9.78
CA PHE A 18 31.47 20.76 -8.34
C PHE A 18 32.91 20.37 -8.05
N ASP A 19 33.52 21.12 -7.13
CA ASP A 19 34.78 20.73 -6.54
C ASP A 19 34.54 19.54 -5.59
N GLU A 20 35.59 18.78 -5.28
CA GLU A 20 35.51 17.65 -4.34
C GLU A 20 34.87 18.09 -3.00
N PHE A 21 33.91 17.30 -2.52
CA PHE A 21 33.16 17.66 -1.32
C PHE A 21 34.07 17.68 -0.12
N LYS A 22 34.15 18.84 0.54
CA LYS A 22 34.93 18.99 1.76
C LYS A 22 34.31 18.11 2.84
N LYS A 23 35.02 17.04 3.23
CA LYS A 23 34.62 16.13 4.31
C LYS A 23 34.51 16.90 5.63
N ASN A 24 33.30 17.31 5.98
CA ASN A 24 33.05 17.98 7.25
C ASN A 24 32.85 16.95 8.36
N THR A 25 33.91 16.70 9.14
CA THR A 25 33.90 15.75 10.27
C THR A 25 32.91 16.11 11.38
N LYS A 26 32.35 17.34 11.37
CA LYS A 26 31.37 17.81 12.38
C LYS A 26 29.91 17.73 11.90
N ALA A 27 29.65 17.37 10.64
CA ALA A 27 28.27 17.20 10.20
C ALA A 27 27.66 15.98 10.90
N ARG A 28 26.47 16.14 11.50
CA ARG A 28 25.65 15.00 11.96
C ARG A 28 25.65 13.93 10.87
N GLN A 29 25.80 12.67 11.24
CA GLN A 29 25.69 11.56 10.30
C GLN A 29 24.31 11.64 9.64
N VAL A 30 24.30 12.08 8.39
CA VAL A 30 23.12 12.13 7.55
C VAL A 30 23.25 10.93 6.60
N PRO A 31 22.20 10.10 6.43
CA PRO A 31 22.26 8.94 5.55
C PRO A 31 22.62 9.32 4.12
N PHE A 32 23.26 8.39 3.41
CA PHE A 32 23.58 8.53 2.00
C PHE A 32 22.35 8.13 1.18
N GLU A 33 21.74 9.09 0.51
CA GLU A 33 20.59 8.91 -0.40
C GLU A 33 19.43 8.08 0.14
N GLU A 34 19.21 8.17 1.46
CA GLU A 34 18.09 7.55 2.15
C GLU A 34 17.44 8.56 3.07
N ILE A 35 16.13 8.44 3.29
CA ILE A 35 15.41 9.24 4.28
C ILE A 35 15.27 8.41 5.54
N ASP A 36 15.88 8.89 6.63
CA ASP A 36 15.66 8.32 7.96
C ASP A 36 15.00 9.36 8.88
N TYR A 37 13.72 9.15 9.15
CA TYR A 37 12.94 10.00 10.05
C TYR A 37 13.36 9.88 11.53
N SER A 38 14.09 8.83 11.91
CA SER A 38 14.47 8.58 13.31
C SER A 38 15.60 9.50 13.79
N ILE A 39 16.41 10.04 12.85
CA ILE A 39 17.51 10.97 13.11
C ILE A 39 17.01 12.34 13.55
N TYR A 40 15.78 12.69 13.18
CA TYR A 40 15.17 13.98 13.42
C TYR A 40 14.12 13.89 14.54
N LYS A 41 13.92 14.99 15.30
CA LYS A 41 12.84 15.03 16.28
C LYS A 41 11.51 14.91 15.54
N THR A 42 10.51 14.26 16.14
CA THR A 42 9.18 14.11 15.53
C THR A 42 8.49 15.43 15.19
N THR A 43 8.90 16.51 15.86
CA THR A 43 8.43 17.89 15.62
C THR A 43 9.24 18.64 14.55
N SER A 44 10.36 18.09 14.08
CA SER A 44 11.19 18.69 13.04
C SER A 44 10.52 18.50 11.69
N ASN A 45 10.08 19.60 11.08
CA ASN A 45 9.61 19.65 9.69
C ASN A 45 10.79 19.73 8.71
N CYS A 46 11.87 19.00 8.99
CA CYS A 46 13.09 18.99 8.19
C CYS A 46 13.75 17.61 8.23
N ILE A 47 14.18 17.13 7.07
CA ILE A 47 15.05 15.96 6.88
C ILE A 47 16.20 16.35 5.96
N ALA A 48 17.26 15.55 5.92
CA ALA A 48 18.30 15.69 4.92
C ALA A 48 18.87 14.31 4.58
N PHE A 49 19.50 14.23 3.42
CA PHE A 49 20.38 13.13 2.99
C PHE A 49 21.62 13.71 2.30
N THR A 50 22.64 12.88 2.12
CA THR A 50 23.85 13.23 1.36
C THR A 50 23.93 12.41 0.08
N THR A 51 24.64 12.92 -0.93
CA THR A 51 24.97 12.22 -2.19
C THR A 51 26.45 12.45 -2.51
N SER A 52 26.97 11.79 -3.55
CA SER A 52 28.36 11.92 -4.01
C SER A 52 28.54 13.04 -5.04
N GLU A 53 29.78 13.47 -5.28
CA GLU A 53 30.11 14.47 -6.30
C GLU A 53 29.66 14.03 -7.69
N GLU A 54 29.73 12.73 -7.97
CA GLU A 54 29.34 12.14 -9.26
C GLU A 54 27.82 12.14 -9.47
N ARG A 55 27.04 12.13 -8.38
CA ARG A 55 25.58 11.95 -8.43
C ARG A 55 24.81 13.25 -8.21
N ILE A 56 25.40 14.27 -7.60
CA ILE A 56 24.70 15.53 -7.28
C ILE A 56 24.14 16.22 -8.54
N THR A 57 24.86 16.22 -9.67
CA THR A 57 24.37 16.80 -10.92
C THR A 57 23.15 16.05 -11.45
N THR A 58 23.13 14.71 -11.29
CA THR A 58 21.97 13.89 -11.65
C THR A 58 20.77 14.19 -10.74
N TRP A 59 20.98 14.37 -9.43
CA TRP A 59 19.91 14.81 -8.52
C TRP A 59 19.32 16.16 -8.93
N ILE A 60 20.17 17.17 -9.17
CA ILE A 60 19.75 18.51 -9.61
C ILE A 60 18.93 18.41 -10.90
N LYS A 61 19.43 17.65 -11.88
CA LYS A 61 18.73 17.44 -13.15
C LYS A 61 17.37 16.76 -12.96
N THR A 62 17.30 15.71 -12.15
CA THR A 62 16.04 15.01 -11.88
C THR A 62 15.03 15.93 -11.18
N PHE A 63 15.46 16.73 -10.20
CA PHE A 63 14.57 17.70 -9.56
C PHE A 63 14.06 18.76 -10.54
N TYR A 64 14.93 19.28 -11.39
CA TYR A 64 14.55 20.26 -12.41
C TYR A 64 13.53 19.67 -13.39
N LEU A 65 13.78 18.46 -13.89
CA LEU A 65 12.87 17.80 -14.82
C LEU A 65 11.51 17.56 -14.17
N ARG A 66 11.51 17.00 -12.96
CA ARG A 66 10.29 16.64 -12.20
C ARG A 66 9.46 17.85 -11.82
N TYR A 67 10.07 18.93 -11.34
CA TYR A 67 9.34 20.03 -10.73
C TYR A 67 9.26 21.29 -11.60
N CYS A 68 10.20 21.51 -12.50
CA CYS A 68 10.23 22.72 -13.32
C CYS A 68 9.90 22.45 -14.78
N ALA A 69 10.39 21.36 -15.39
CA ALA A 69 10.15 21.08 -16.81
C ALA A 69 8.79 20.42 -17.08
N GLU A 70 8.40 19.43 -16.27
CA GLU A 70 7.12 18.70 -16.44
C GLU A 70 5.91 19.53 -15.99
N ALA A 71 6.04 20.30 -14.91
CA ALA A 71 4.97 21.16 -14.40
C ALA A 71 4.49 22.22 -15.40
N ILE A 72 5.33 22.58 -16.38
CA ILE A 72 5.00 23.54 -17.45
C ILE A 72 4.18 22.89 -18.57
N LYS A 73 4.28 21.56 -18.77
CA LYS A 73 3.73 20.90 -19.96
C LYS A 73 2.28 20.42 -19.81
N ASP A 74 1.88 19.99 -18.62
CA ASP A 74 0.63 19.22 -18.50
C ASP A 74 -0.59 20.02 -18.03
N GLY A 75 -0.45 21.30 -17.65
CA GLY A 75 -1.58 22.16 -17.25
C GLY A 75 -2.48 21.61 -16.13
N GLY A 76 -2.11 20.47 -15.52
CA GLY A 76 -2.97 19.62 -14.70
C GLY A 76 -2.39 19.29 -13.34
N THR A 77 -1.18 19.73 -13.02
CA THR A 77 -0.65 19.68 -11.66
C THR A 77 -0.91 21.01 -10.97
N THR A 78 -1.64 20.99 -9.85
CA THR A 78 -1.93 22.15 -8.98
C THR A 78 -0.69 22.66 -8.21
N LEU A 79 0.49 22.19 -8.58
CA LEU A 79 1.76 22.45 -7.92
C LEU A 79 2.54 23.52 -8.68
N LYS A 80 2.71 24.68 -8.05
CA LYS A 80 3.58 25.75 -8.50
C LYS A 80 4.95 25.58 -7.87
N SER A 81 5.98 25.46 -8.69
CA SER A 81 7.38 25.40 -8.25
C SER A 81 8.09 26.73 -8.50
N THR A 82 8.97 27.13 -7.57
CA THR A 82 10.00 28.16 -7.83
C THR A 82 11.37 27.52 -7.74
N TRP A 83 12.29 28.02 -8.56
CA TRP A 83 13.66 27.55 -8.65
C TRP A 83 14.60 28.73 -8.48
N ASP A 84 15.24 28.80 -7.32
CA ASP A 84 16.08 29.92 -6.90
C ASP A 84 17.52 29.45 -6.71
N GLU A 85 18.47 30.12 -7.35
CA GLU A 85 19.89 29.81 -7.26
C GLU A 85 20.67 30.91 -6.59
N THR A 86 21.50 30.53 -5.62
CA THR A 86 22.48 31.41 -4.99
C THR A 86 23.84 31.12 -5.63
N PRO A 87 24.42 32.09 -6.37
CA PRO A 87 25.76 31.93 -6.93
C PRO A 87 26.79 31.81 -5.80
N ALA A 88 27.89 31.12 -6.05
CA ALA A 88 28.98 31.01 -5.10
C ALA A 88 29.68 32.36 -4.91
N GLN A 89 30.05 32.68 -3.66
CA GLN A 89 30.66 33.97 -3.30
C GLN A 89 31.92 34.30 -4.12
N ASN A 90 32.68 33.28 -4.54
CA ASN A 90 33.95 33.43 -5.24
C ASN A 90 33.87 33.16 -6.75
N ASP A 91 32.75 32.64 -7.25
CA ASP A 91 32.58 32.26 -8.66
C ASP A 91 31.11 32.33 -9.06
N ALA A 92 30.74 33.39 -9.79
CA ALA A 92 29.37 33.60 -10.25
C ALA A 92 28.90 32.54 -11.27
N THR A 93 29.83 31.75 -11.84
CA THR A 93 29.49 30.66 -12.76
C THR A 93 29.08 29.37 -12.04
N LYS A 94 29.38 29.25 -10.75
CA LYS A 94 29.00 28.11 -9.91
C LYS A 94 27.84 28.48 -8.99
N SER A 95 26.91 27.55 -8.80
CA SER A 95 25.82 27.70 -7.81
C SER A 95 26.23 27.05 -6.50
N GLU A 96 26.26 27.81 -5.40
CA GLU A 96 26.57 27.30 -4.05
C GLU A 96 25.36 26.59 -3.44
N LYS A 97 24.16 27.15 -3.70
CA LYS A 97 22.91 26.67 -3.14
C LYS A 97 21.80 26.78 -4.15
N ILE A 98 21.02 25.70 -4.29
CA ILE A 98 19.81 25.67 -5.10
C ILE A 98 18.63 25.47 -4.15
N SER A 99 17.58 26.28 -4.29
CA SER A 99 16.36 26.23 -3.50
C SER A 99 15.17 26.03 -4.42
N ILE A 100 14.44 24.93 -4.21
CA ILE A 100 13.25 24.57 -4.97
C ILE A 100 12.07 24.63 -4.01
N THR A 101 11.13 25.55 -4.24
CA THR A 101 9.94 25.67 -3.39
C THR A 101 8.71 25.16 -4.11
N LEU A 102 8.03 24.18 -3.53
CA LEU A 102 6.79 23.61 -4.03
C LEU A 102 5.61 24.20 -3.24
N SER A 103 4.63 24.75 -3.95
CA SER A 103 3.44 25.37 -3.37
C SER A 103 2.17 24.96 -4.10
N THR A 104 1.05 24.87 -3.39
CA THR A 104 -0.27 24.68 -4.04
C THR A 104 -0.80 26.01 -4.53
N GLU A 105 -1.37 26.02 -5.73
CA GLU A 105 -2.13 27.15 -6.25
C GLU A 105 -3.60 26.98 -5.83
N ASP A 106 -3.92 27.39 -4.61
CA ASP A 106 -5.30 27.57 -4.16
C ASP A 106 -5.62 29.07 -4.22
N GLU A 107 -6.78 29.46 -4.78
CA GLU A 107 -7.11 30.81 -5.25
C GLU A 107 -6.95 31.93 -4.20
N LYS A 108 -6.80 31.57 -2.92
CA LYS A 108 -6.74 32.52 -1.79
C LYS A 108 -5.50 32.39 -0.91
N THR A 109 -4.75 31.30 -0.97
CA THR A 109 -3.56 31.10 -0.12
C THR A 109 -2.51 30.23 -0.80
N GLN A 110 -1.35 30.82 -1.12
CA GLN A 110 -0.18 30.04 -1.52
C GLN A 110 0.38 29.31 -0.30
N VAL A 111 0.10 28.01 -0.19
CA VAL A 111 0.63 27.18 0.89
C VAL A 111 1.92 26.53 0.41
N ASN A 112 3.05 26.89 1.03
CA ASN A 112 4.31 26.18 0.84
C ASN A 112 4.19 24.77 1.42
N ILE A 113 4.33 23.79 0.53
CA ILE A 113 4.22 22.36 0.81
C ILE A 113 5.56 21.87 1.36
N VAL A 114 6.60 22.06 0.54
CA VAL A 114 7.98 21.61 0.77
C VAL A 114 8.94 22.55 0.05
N THR A 115 10.05 22.88 0.71
CA THR A 115 11.24 23.50 0.14
C THR A 115 12.40 22.49 0.17
N ILE A 116 12.99 22.25 -1.00
CA ILE A 116 14.17 21.40 -1.19
C ILE A 116 15.37 22.32 -1.38
N ILE A 117 16.41 22.13 -0.56
CA ILE A 117 17.62 22.93 -0.55
C ILE A 117 18.80 22.00 -0.85
N ILE A 118 19.50 22.28 -1.94
CA ILE A 118 20.66 21.52 -2.39
C ILE A 118 21.92 22.37 -2.12
N TYR A 119 22.80 21.87 -1.26
CA TYR A 119 24.09 22.49 -0.96
C TYR A 119 25.16 21.86 -1.85
N CYS A 120 25.41 22.49 -2.99
CA CYS A 120 26.27 22.02 -4.06
C CYS A 120 27.70 21.69 -3.60
N SER A 121 28.25 22.45 -2.65
CA SER A 121 29.63 22.26 -2.15
C SER A 121 29.81 21.07 -1.20
N THR A 122 28.72 20.47 -0.73
CA THR A 122 28.75 19.41 0.29
C THR A 122 27.98 18.16 -0.09
N GLY A 123 27.28 18.16 -1.22
CA GLY A 123 26.37 17.08 -1.61
C GLY A 123 25.17 16.90 -0.68
N ARG A 124 24.90 17.84 0.23
CA ARG A 124 23.81 17.73 1.19
C ARG A 124 22.52 18.24 0.57
N ILE A 125 21.48 17.42 0.61
CA ILE A 125 20.13 17.76 0.16
C ILE A 125 19.23 17.79 1.38
N GLN A 126 18.70 18.97 1.70
CA GLN A 126 17.84 19.22 2.83
C GLN A 126 16.42 19.50 2.34
N ILE A 127 15.44 18.86 2.96
CA ILE A 127 14.04 19.01 2.62
C ILE A 127 13.29 19.46 3.86
N GLN A 128 12.49 20.52 3.75
CA GLN A 128 11.72 21.07 4.85
C GLN A 128 10.33 21.50 4.41
N GLY A 129 9.32 21.37 5.26
CA GLY A 129 7.95 21.80 4.90
C GLY A 129 6.86 21.13 5.72
N LYS A 130 5.63 21.65 5.59
CA LYS A 130 4.46 21.12 6.32
C LYS A 130 4.08 19.72 5.84
N SER A 131 4.29 19.43 4.56
CA SER A 131 3.94 18.15 3.95
C SER A 131 5.17 17.25 3.76
N LEU A 132 6.20 17.43 4.59
CA LEU A 132 7.47 16.74 4.44
C LEU A 132 7.35 15.21 4.45
N ARG A 133 6.56 14.64 5.37
CA ARG A 133 6.36 13.19 5.45
C ARG A 133 5.66 12.63 4.22
N VAL A 134 4.64 13.34 3.73
CA VAL A 134 3.92 12.93 2.51
C VAL A 134 4.89 12.90 1.35
N TRP A 135 5.68 13.96 1.16
CA TRP A 135 6.70 14.04 0.13
C TRP A 135 7.77 12.95 0.27
N GLY A 136 8.29 12.73 1.48
CA GLY A 136 9.32 11.71 1.72
C GLY A 136 8.83 10.27 1.50
N ASP A 137 7.56 10.00 1.77
CA ASP A 137 6.98 8.66 1.61
C ASP A 137 6.54 8.38 0.16
N SER A 138 6.11 9.41 -0.60
CA SER A 138 5.56 9.24 -1.95
C SER A 138 6.47 9.72 -3.08
N GLU A 139 7.09 10.89 -2.96
CA GLU A 139 7.85 11.52 -4.04
C GLU A 139 9.32 11.10 -4.03
N PHE A 140 9.94 11.01 -2.85
CA PHE A 140 11.36 10.67 -2.75
C PHE A 140 11.72 9.32 -3.41
N PRO A 141 10.97 8.20 -3.21
CA PRO A 141 11.29 6.93 -3.86
C PRO A 141 11.27 7.04 -5.40
N ILE A 142 10.34 7.82 -5.96
CA ILE A 142 10.22 8.04 -7.40
C ILE A 142 11.43 8.81 -7.92
N ILE A 143 11.80 9.90 -7.25
CA ILE A 143 12.95 10.73 -7.65
C ILE A 143 14.25 9.94 -7.52
N LYS A 144 14.40 9.16 -6.45
CA LYS A 144 15.57 8.30 -6.25
C LYS A 144 15.69 7.28 -7.38
N ASP A 145 14.60 6.61 -7.75
CA ASP A 145 14.61 5.65 -8.86
C ASP A 145 14.96 6.33 -10.20
N LEU A 146 14.44 7.53 -10.47
CA LEU A 146 14.81 8.33 -11.65
C LEU A 146 16.30 8.70 -11.66
N VAL A 147 16.87 9.06 -10.50
CA VAL A 147 18.31 9.31 -10.37
C VAL A 147 19.10 8.02 -10.65
N ASP A 148 18.71 6.90 -10.05
CA ASP A 148 19.37 5.60 -10.24
C ASP A 148 19.30 5.13 -11.70
N GLN A 149 18.18 5.35 -12.40
CA GLN A 149 18.03 5.07 -13.83
C GLN A 149 18.93 5.97 -14.68
N ASN A 150 18.99 7.27 -14.39
CA ASN A 150 19.83 8.21 -15.12
C ASN A 150 21.33 7.89 -14.98
N VAL A 151 21.76 7.47 -13.78
CA VAL A 151 23.15 7.01 -13.53
C VAL A 151 23.46 5.74 -14.33
N ARG A 152 22.53 4.78 -14.39
CA ARG A 152 22.72 3.58 -15.22
C ARG A 152 22.86 3.93 -16.70
N ASN A 153 22.01 4.82 -17.19
CA ASN A 153 22.02 5.24 -18.60
C ASN A 153 23.33 5.96 -18.99
N THR A 154 23.89 6.80 -18.12
CA THR A 154 25.18 7.45 -18.36
C THR A 154 26.35 6.47 -18.27
N SER A 155 26.31 5.50 -17.36
CA SER A 155 27.33 4.46 -17.23
C SER A 155 27.40 3.52 -18.45
N ASN A 156 26.24 3.21 -19.05
CA ASN A 156 26.18 2.40 -20.27
C ASN A 156 26.78 3.12 -21.48
N PHE A 157 26.67 4.45 -21.52
CA PHE A 157 27.30 5.27 -22.56
C PHE A 157 28.82 5.35 -22.44
N THR A 158 29.34 5.32 -21.21
CA THR A 158 30.79 5.40 -20.93
C THR A 158 31.48 4.03 -20.96
N SER A 159 30.77 2.93 -20.67
CA SER A 159 31.30 1.56 -20.76
C SER A 159 31.40 1.03 -22.19
N SER A 160 30.75 1.69 -23.16
CA SER A 160 30.93 1.39 -24.58
C SER A 160 32.26 1.95 -25.11
N LYS A 161 33.38 1.35 -24.69
CA LYS A 161 34.71 1.57 -25.28
C LYS A 161 34.76 1.23 -26.78
N ASN A 162 33.73 0.60 -27.34
CA ASN A 162 33.64 0.29 -28.76
C ASN A 162 33.19 1.48 -29.63
N ILE A 163 32.53 2.51 -29.11
CA ILE A 163 32.07 3.63 -29.96
C ILE A 163 33.23 4.56 -30.36
N GLN A 164 34.27 4.72 -29.54
CA GLN A 164 35.48 5.45 -29.98
C GLN A 164 36.31 4.67 -31.01
N SER A 165 36.26 3.34 -31.01
CA SER A 165 36.84 2.53 -32.11
C SER A 165 36.01 2.63 -33.40
N PHE A 166 34.68 2.73 -33.27
CA PHE A 166 33.76 2.87 -34.40
C PHE A 166 33.89 4.27 -35.05
N LEU A 167 33.99 5.34 -34.25
CA LEU A 167 34.18 6.70 -34.77
C LEU A 167 35.59 6.97 -35.34
N LYS A 168 36.61 6.20 -34.92
CA LYS A 168 37.91 6.20 -35.61
C LYS A 168 37.88 5.52 -36.98
N THR A 169 36.88 4.66 -37.23
CA THR A 169 36.75 3.92 -38.50
C THR A 169 35.96 4.71 -39.55
N VAL A 170 35.24 5.77 -39.16
CA VAL A 170 34.40 6.58 -40.07
C VAL A 170 35.09 7.87 -40.54
N SER A 171 36.33 8.15 -40.10
CA SER A 171 37.11 9.33 -40.54
C SER A 171 38.20 9.03 -41.57
N GLN A 172 38.12 7.93 -42.30
CA GLN A 172 38.93 7.75 -43.53
C GLN A 172 38.03 7.95 -44.76
N PRO A 173 38.31 8.95 -45.62
CA PRO A 173 37.64 9.03 -46.91
C PRO A 173 38.01 7.79 -47.74
N PRO A 174 37.05 7.19 -48.46
CA PRO A 174 37.37 6.06 -49.34
C PRO A 174 38.31 6.55 -50.43
N MET A 175 39.43 5.85 -50.57
CA MET A 175 40.32 6.01 -51.71
C MET A 175 39.54 5.82 -53.00
N GLU A 176 39.81 6.74 -53.91
CA GLU A 176 39.45 6.75 -55.31
C GLU A 176 39.74 5.38 -55.95
N ASN A 177 38.70 4.77 -56.52
CA ASN A 177 38.88 3.89 -57.66
C ASN A 177 38.26 4.60 -58.85
N GLU A 178 39.14 4.94 -59.80
CA GLU A 178 38.84 5.47 -61.13
C GLU A 178 37.74 4.65 -61.81
N CYS A 179 36.64 5.32 -62.14
CA CYS A 179 35.80 4.97 -63.28
C CYS A 179 35.40 6.28 -63.95
N ASP A 180 35.95 6.49 -65.15
CA ASP A 180 35.61 7.54 -66.09
C ASP A 180 34.08 7.73 -66.20
N VAL A 181 33.59 8.88 -65.73
CA VAL A 181 32.30 9.44 -66.14
C VAL A 181 32.54 10.88 -66.53
N THR A 182 32.71 11.08 -67.83
CA THR A 182 32.69 12.40 -68.46
C THR A 182 31.33 13.08 -68.24
N ASN A 183 31.41 14.34 -67.78
CA ASN A 183 30.31 15.31 -67.69
C ASN A 183 29.29 15.23 -68.83
N PRO A 184 27.97 15.25 -68.55
CA PRO A 184 27.01 15.71 -69.55
C PRO A 184 27.06 17.24 -69.59
N ALA A 185 27.59 17.76 -70.69
CA ALA A 185 27.48 19.16 -71.06
C ALA A 185 26.00 19.57 -71.15
N ILE A 186 25.71 20.74 -70.58
CA ILE A 186 24.46 21.47 -70.77
C ILE A 186 24.37 21.83 -72.26
N ILE A 187 23.50 21.12 -73.00
CA ILE A 187 23.12 21.48 -74.36
C ILE A 187 21.80 22.25 -74.28
N THR A 188 21.91 23.57 -74.40
CA THR A 188 20.80 24.47 -74.71
C THR A 188 20.45 24.25 -76.18
N VAL A 189 19.43 23.44 -76.47
CA VAL A 189 18.90 23.29 -77.84
C VAL A 189 17.85 24.37 -78.06
N THR A 190 18.24 25.39 -78.82
CA THR A 190 17.33 26.32 -79.48
C THR A 190 16.46 25.59 -80.48
N THR A 191 15.16 25.82 -80.36
CA THR A 191 14.10 25.59 -81.34
C THR A 191 14.44 26.21 -82.68
N GLU A 192 14.51 25.41 -83.74
CA GLU A 192 13.95 25.69 -85.07
C GLU A 192 14.11 24.46 -85.99
N ASP A 193 13.06 24.21 -86.79
CA ASP A 193 12.94 23.29 -87.93
C ASP A 193 12.86 21.76 -87.71
N LEU A 194 11.60 21.31 -87.53
CA LEU A 194 11.16 19.93 -87.74
C LEU A 194 10.67 19.71 -89.18
N PRO A 195 11.17 18.70 -89.92
CA PRO A 195 10.51 18.17 -91.12
C PRO A 195 9.43 17.13 -90.74
N PRO A 196 8.44 16.87 -91.62
CA PRO A 196 7.24 16.12 -91.25
C PRO A 196 7.49 14.60 -91.17
N LEU A 197 6.81 14.01 -90.19
CA LEU A 197 6.69 12.57 -89.96
C LEU A 197 6.34 11.78 -91.23
N SER A 198 7.01 10.64 -91.41
CA SER A 198 6.37 9.45 -91.95
C SER A 198 6.76 8.22 -91.12
N ASN A 199 5.73 7.54 -90.60
CA ASN A 199 5.75 6.37 -89.73
C ASN A 199 6.55 5.20 -90.32
N PRO A 200 7.14 4.38 -89.43
CA PRO A 200 6.61 3.01 -89.35
C PRO A 200 6.23 2.66 -87.91
N SER A 201 4.98 2.22 -87.75
CA SER A 201 4.44 1.61 -86.54
C SER A 201 5.29 0.39 -86.18
N ASN A 202 6.10 0.53 -85.13
CA ASN A 202 6.88 -0.56 -84.57
C ASN A 202 6.07 -1.20 -83.41
N PRO A 203 5.37 -2.32 -83.64
CA PRO A 203 4.41 -2.91 -82.68
C PRO A 203 5.04 -3.42 -81.37
N CYS A 204 6.37 -3.41 -81.27
CA CYS A 204 7.08 -3.75 -80.04
C CYS A 204 6.96 -2.65 -78.96
N CYS A 205 6.86 -1.38 -79.36
CA CYS A 205 6.85 -0.27 -78.40
C CYS A 205 5.49 -0.12 -77.69
N GLU A 206 4.38 -0.38 -78.38
CA GLU A 206 3.03 -0.30 -77.82
C GLU A 206 2.79 -1.35 -76.72
N LYS A 207 3.33 -2.57 -76.87
CA LYS A 207 3.21 -3.61 -75.83
C LYS A 207 3.94 -3.22 -74.56
N SER A 208 5.15 -2.68 -74.67
CA SER A 208 5.93 -2.21 -73.53
C SER A 208 5.25 -1.04 -72.81
N LEU A 209 4.65 -0.11 -73.56
CA LEU A 209 3.93 1.03 -73.00
C LEU A 209 2.67 0.58 -72.25
N THR A 210 1.93 -0.39 -72.79
CA THR A 210 0.74 -0.94 -72.13
C THR A 210 1.10 -1.70 -70.86
N THR A 211 2.16 -2.51 -70.86
CA THR A 211 2.66 -3.19 -69.65
C THR A 211 3.08 -2.18 -68.58
N MET A 212 3.78 -1.12 -68.96
CA MET A 212 4.19 -0.07 -68.01
C MET A 212 2.98 0.66 -67.41
N LYS A 213 1.96 0.99 -68.22
CA LYS A 213 0.72 1.60 -67.74
C LYS A 213 -0.01 0.70 -66.74
N ASN A 214 -0.09 -0.60 -67.01
CA ASN A 214 -0.73 -1.55 -66.10
C ASN A 214 0.03 -1.67 -64.78
N ASN A 215 1.37 -1.77 -64.82
CA ASN A 215 2.18 -1.80 -63.61
C ASN A 215 2.04 -0.51 -62.78
N MET A 216 1.89 0.64 -63.44
CA MET A 216 1.70 1.92 -62.76
C MET A 216 0.31 1.99 -62.09
N ALA A 217 -0.73 1.48 -62.75
CA ALA A 217 -2.07 1.36 -62.17
C ALA A 217 -2.11 0.40 -60.96
N ASP A 218 -1.39 -0.72 -61.03
CA ASP A 218 -1.28 -1.67 -59.90
C ASP A 218 -0.53 -1.07 -58.71
N LEU A 219 0.54 -0.31 -58.97
CA LEU A 219 1.28 0.43 -57.94
C LEU A 219 0.41 1.54 -57.31
N GLU A 220 -0.33 2.30 -58.10
CA GLU A 220 -1.28 3.29 -57.60
C GLU A 220 -2.36 2.65 -56.72
N SER A 221 -2.92 1.51 -57.15
CA SER A 221 -3.88 0.75 -56.36
C SER A 221 -3.29 0.27 -55.02
N SER A 222 -2.10 -0.33 -55.06
CA SER A 222 -1.38 -0.79 -53.87
C SER A 222 -1.09 0.36 -52.90
N PHE A 223 -0.69 1.53 -53.41
CA PHE A 223 -0.42 2.71 -52.60
C PHE A 223 -1.69 3.25 -51.93
N VAL A 224 -2.83 3.26 -52.64
CA VAL A 224 -4.13 3.67 -52.08
C VAL A 224 -4.56 2.70 -50.96
N SER A 225 -4.44 1.39 -51.17
CA SER A 225 -4.75 0.39 -50.13
C SER A 225 -3.85 0.54 -48.90
N PHE A 226 -2.55 0.73 -49.09
CA PHE A 226 -1.60 0.97 -47.99
C PHE A 226 -1.95 2.23 -47.19
N LYS A 227 -2.33 3.33 -47.87
CA LYS A 227 -2.76 4.57 -47.22
C LYS A 227 -4.04 4.36 -46.39
N GLN A 228 -4.99 3.58 -46.89
CA GLN A 228 -6.21 3.24 -46.15
C GLN A 228 -5.92 2.37 -44.92
N GLU A 229 -4.99 1.42 -45.04
CA GLU A 229 -4.58 0.55 -43.93
C GLU A 229 -3.88 1.34 -42.82
N ILE A 230 -2.95 2.24 -43.17
CA ILE A 230 -2.31 3.14 -42.19
C ILE A 230 -3.35 4.02 -41.49
N PHE A 231 -4.29 4.60 -42.25
CA PHE A 231 -5.31 5.46 -41.68
C PHE A 231 -6.23 4.71 -40.71
N LYS A 232 -6.61 3.48 -41.05
CA LYS A 232 -7.37 2.60 -40.16
C LYS A 232 -6.59 2.25 -38.89
N SER A 233 -5.33 1.83 -39.03
CA SER A 233 -4.47 1.53 -37.88
C SER A 233 -4.27 2.74 -36.97
N TYR A 234 -4.20 3.95 -37.53
CA TYR A 234 -4.09 5.19 -36.78
C TYR A 234 -5.36 5.51 -35.98
N GLU A 235 -6.55 5.37 -36.58
CA GLU A 235 -7.81 5.60 -35.86
C GLU A 235 -8.06 4.53 -34.77
N ASP A 236 -7.67 3.27 -35.01
CA ASP A 236 -7.72 2.21 -33.99
C ASP A 236 -6.79 2.54 -32.80
N LEU A 237 -5.56 3.00 -33.07
CA LEU A 237 -4.59 3.40 -32.03
C LEU A 237 -5.09 4.62 -31.23
N LYS A 238 -5.69 5.59 -31.93
CA LYS A 238 -6.30 6.77 -31.30
C LYS A 238 -7.47 6.39 -30.41
N HIS A 239 -8.31 5.44 -30.83
CA HIS A 239 -9.39 4.93 -29.99
C HIS A 239 -8.83 4.24 -28.73
N ASP A 240 -7.81 3.39 -28.86
CA ASP A 240 -7.16 2.74 -27.71
C ASP A 240 -6.55 3.75 -26.74
N LEU A 241 -5.86 4.78 -27.25
CA LEU A 241 -5.31 5.86 -26.43
C LEU A 241 -6.41 6.58 -25.62
N THR A 242 -7.54 6.93 -26.25
CA THR A 242 -8.66 7.56 -25.54
C THR A 242 -9.32 6.63 -24.51
N SER A 243 -9.32 5.32 -24.75
CA SER A 243 -9.78 4.32 -23.79
C SER A 243 -8.86 4.26 -22.57
N LYS A 244 -7.54 4.26 -22.81
CA LYS A 244 -6.51 4.28 -21.75
C LYS A 244 -6.56 5.56 -20.92
N ASP A 245 -6.81 6.71 -21.52
CA ASP A 245 -7.00 7.97 -20.79
C ASP A 245 -8.21 7.93 -19.86
N LYS A 246 -9.32 7.31 -20.28
CA LYS A 246 -10.48 7.09 -19.41
C LYS A 246 -10.14 6.18 -18.24
N GLU A 247 -9.39 5.11 -18.48
CA GLU A 247 -8.89 4.19 -17.44
C GLU A 247 -8.00 4.92 -16.43
N ILE A 248 -7.03 5.71 -16.90
CA ILE A 248 -6.14 6.53 -16.06
C ILE A 248 -6.95 7.50 -15.21
N ASN A 249 -7.95 8.17 -15.78
CA ASN A 249 -8.81 9.10 -15.05
C ASN A 249 -9.67 8.41 -13.97
N MET A 250 -10.14 7.20 -14.23
CA MET A 250 -10.83 6.39 -13.21
C MET A 250 -9.88 5.98 -12.07
N LEU A 251 -8.65 5.57 -12.41
CA LEU A 251 -7.62 5.23 -11.42
C LEU A 251 -7.22 6.44 -10.57
N LYS A 252 -7.03 7.61 -11.17
CA LYS A 252 -6.76 8.87 -10.45
C LYS A 252 -7.87 9.19 -9.44
N LYS A 253 -9.15 9.06 -9.83
CA LYS A 253 -10.30 9.24 -8.92
C LYS A 253 -10.28 8.23 -7.76
N ARG A 254 -9.92 6.98 -8.03
CA ARG A 254 -9.80 5.92 -7.00
C ARG A 254 -8.64 6.17 -6.04
N ILE A 255 -7.51 6.67 -6.53
CA ILE A 255 -6.37 7.06 -5.68
C ILE A 255 -6.79 8.19 -4.73
N GLY A 256 -7.44 9.24 -5.24
CA GLY A 256 -7.92 10.35 -4.40
C GLY A 256 -8.91 9.91 -3.31
N SER A 257 -9.80 8.95 -3.59
CA SER A 257 -10.72 8.43 -2.57
C SER A 257 -10.02 7.58 -1.50
N LEU A 258 -8.98 6.83 -1.88
CA LEU A 258 -8.14 6.08 -0.95
C LEU A 258 -7.29 6.99 -0.07
N GLU A 259 -6.73 8.07 -0.64
CA GLU A 259 -5.97 9.07 0.11
C GLU A 259 -6.85 9.77 1.17
N ALA A 260 -8.07 10.16 0.81
CA ALA A 260 -9.03 10.73 1.75
C ALA A 260 -9.38 9.75 2.90
N THR A 261 -9.51 8.46 2.57
CA THR A 261 -9.76 7.41 3.57
C THR A 261 -8.56 7.21 4.50
N ASN A 262 -7.34 7.22 3.96
CA ASN A 262 -6.11 7.13 4.75
C ASN A 262 -5.93 8.34 5.67
N GLU A 263 -6.31 9.54 5.23
CA GLU A 263 -6.26 10.73 6.08
C GLU A 263 -7.24 10.62 7.25
N LEU A 264 -8.44 10.08 7.02
CA LEU A 264 -9.40 9.79 8.09
C LEU A 264 -8.85 8.77 9.10
N LEU A 265 -8.26 7.66 8.61
CA LEU A 265 -7.63 6.65 9.48
C LEU A 265 -6.45 7.21 10.29
N ARG A 266 -5.70 8.19 9.76
CA ARG A 266 -4.65 8.88 10.52
C ARG A 266 -5.23 9.72 11.65
N LYS A 267 -6.36 10.40 11.43
CA LYS A 267 -7.08 11.16 12.47
C LYS A 267 -7.58 10.22 13.57
N ASP A 268 -8.21 9.10 13.20
CA ASP A 268 -8.70 8.09 14.14
C ASP A 268 -7.55 7.48 14.97
N ASN A 269 -6.39 7.22 14.36
CA ASN A 269 -5.21 6.73 15.08
C ASN A 269 -4.64 7.76 16.08
N ILE A 270 -4.69 9.05 15.76
CA ILE A 270 -4.29 10.12 16.69
C ILE A 270 -5.25 10.15 17.89
N GLU A 271 -6.55 10.06 17.63
CA GLU A 271 -7.58 10.02 18.68
C GLU A 271 -7.42 8.78 19.58
N LEU A 272 -7.23 7.60 18.99
CA LEU A 272 -7.01 6.35 19.72
C LEU A 272 -5.77 6.43 20.63
N ASN A 273 -4.68 7.01 20.14
CA ASN A 273 -3.48 7.24 20.94
C ASN A 273 -3.73 8.22 22.10
N SER A 274 -4.58 9.24 21.90
CA SER A 274 -4.97 10.17 22.96
C SER A 274 -5.80 9.48 24.06
N LEU A 275 -6.73 8.58 23.67
CA LEU A 275 -7.54 7.78 24.58
C LEU A 275 -6.67 6.78 25.35
N SER A 276 -5.72 6.12 24.69
CA SER A 276 -4.77 5.21 25.35
C SER A 276 -3.95 5.92 26.42
N LYS A 277 -3.50 7.17 26.17
CA LYS A 277 -2.82 7.99 27.19
C LYS A 277 -3.72 8.33 28.37
N LYS A 278 -4.99 8.67 28.12
CA LYS A 278 -5.98 8.92 29.20
C LYS A 278 -6.23 7.66 30.02
N GLN A 279 -6.35 6.50 29.38
CA GLN A 279 -6.51 5.21 30.06
C GLN A 279 -5.34 4.93 31.01
N LYS A 280 -4.09 5.09 30.55
CA LYS A 280 -2.91 4.93 31.41
C LYS A 280 -2.89 5.89 32.60
N GLN A 281 -3.39 7.12 32.43
CA GLN A 281 -3.52 8.07 33.53
C GLN A 281 -4.58 7.63 34.55
N ILE A 282 -5.71 7.07 34.09
CA ILE A 282 -6.75 6.50 34.95
C ILE A 282 -6.21 5.29 35.71
N GLU A 283 -5.53 4.37 35.02
CA GLU A 283 -4.89 3.19 35.65
C GLU A 283 -3.91 3.60 36.76
N LYS A 284 -3.10 4.65 36.52
CA LYS A 284 -2.20 5.20 37.55
C LYS A 284 -2.96 5.80 38.74
N LYS A 285 -4.07 6.51 38.50
CA LYS A 285 -4.92 7.05 39.57
C LYS A 285 -5.56 5.93 40.39
N VAL A 286 -6.09 4.89 39.74
CA VAL A 286 -6.69 3.72 40.39
C VAL A 286 -5.65 2.99 41.24
N SER A 287 -4.44 2.75 40.72
CA SER A 287 -3.35 2.13 41.48
C SER A 287 -3.02 2.93 42.75
N ASN A 288 -2.88 4.25 42.64
CA ASN A 288 -2.61 5.11 43.79
C ASN A 288 -3.75 5.07 44.83
N THR A 289 -5.01 5.02 44.40
CA THR A 289 -6.17 4.90 45.31
C THR A 289 -6.19 3.55 46.02
N ILE A 290 -5.86 2.45 45.34
CA ILE A 290 -5.73 1.13 45.94
C ILE A 290 -4.62 1.13 46.99
N ASP A 291 -3.47 1.74 46.69
CA ASP A 291 -2.36 1.85 47.65
C ASP A 291 -2.72 2.68 48.88
N GLN A 292 -3.48 3.78 48.70
CA GLN A 292 -3.99 4.58 49.82
C GLN A 292 -4.99 3.80 50.68
N TYR A 293 -5.91 3.06 50.06
CA TYR A 293 -6.87 2.21 50.77
C TYR A 293 -6.15 1.12 51.60
N ASN A 294 -5.15 0.45 51.01
CA ASN A 294 -4.37 -0.57 51.71
C ASN A 294 -3.59 -0.01 52.90
N LYS A 295 -3.06 1.22 52.80
CA LYS A 295 -2.41 1.92 53.93
C LYS A 295 -3.41 2.23 55.05
N LEU A 296 -4.60 2.73 54.73
CA LEU A 296 -5.66 2.98 55.70
C LEU A 296 -6.13 1.70 56.40
N LYS A 297 -6.29 0.62 55.63
CA LYS A 297 -6.68 -0.69 56.17
C LYS A 297 -5.65 -1.20 57.19
N LYS A 298 -4.35 -1.12 56.86
CA LYS A 298 -3.27 -1.53 57.75
C LYS A 298 -3.25 -0.71 59.05
N ASN A 299 -3.43 0.61 58.96
CA ASN A 299 -3.49 1.48 60.15
C ASN A 299 -4.70 1.19 61.05
N ASN A 300 -5.83 0.74 60.49
CA ASN A 300 -7.00 0.37 61.28
C ASN A 300 -6.82 -1.00 61.99
N GLU A 301 -6.17 -1.96 61.33
CA GLU A 301 -5.86 -3.27 61.92
C GLU A 301 -4.84 -3.14 63.07
N GLU A 302 -3.87 -2.23 62.97
CA GLU A 302 -2.87 -1.99 64.04
C GLU A 302 -3.45 -1.24 65.26
N ASN A 303 -4.61 -0.58 65.14
CA ASN A 303 -5.28 0.10 66.27
C ASN A 303 -6.31 -0.78 67.01
N LEU A 304 -6.57 -2.00 66.53
CA LEU A 304 -7.41 -3.00 67.20
C LEU A 304 -6.55 -3.94 68.07
N THR A 305 -5.81 -3.37 69.03
CA THR A 305 -5.26 -4.15 70.14
C THR A 305 -6.41 -4.58 71.06
N PRO A 306 -6.55 -5.88 71.41
CA PRO A 306 -7.61 -6.32 72.31
C PRO A 306 -7.37 -5.75 73.71
N GLN A 307 -8.28 -4.90 74.19
CA GLN A 307 -8.43 -4.69 75.62
C GLN A 307 -8.83 -6.04 76.21
N LYS A 308 -7.93 -6.56 77.04
CA LYS A 308 -8.03 -7.80 77.80
C LYS A 308 -9.12 -7.59 78.87
N GLU A 309 -10.38 -7.88 78.54
CA GLU A 309 -11.46 -7.99 79.51
C GLU A 309 -11.29 -9.31 80.28
N GLU A 310 -10.94 -9.18 81.55
CA GLU A 310 -11.11 -10.22 82.55
C GLU A 310 -12.61 -10.41 82.81
N SER A 311 -13.11 -11.64 82.69
CA SER A 311 -14.37 -12.04 83.31
C SER A 311 -14.44 -13.56 83.56
N PRO A 312 -15.13 -14.00 84.62
CA PRO A 312 -14.86 -15.25 85.32
C PRO A 312 -15.64 -16.46 84.79
N GLN A 313 -15.11 -17.62 85.15
CA GLN A 313 -15.69 -18.96 85.01
C GLN A 313 -17.15 -19.03 85.48
N TYR A 314 -18.05 -19.52 84.62
CA TYR A 314 -19.19 -20.32 85.05
C TYR A 314 -19.49 -21.45 84.06
N SER A 315 -19.60 -22.64 84.63
CA SER A 315 -20.05 -23.90 84.08
C SER A 315 -21.55 -23.88 83.73
N ALA A 316 -21.95 -24.55 82.63
CA ALA A 316 -22.93 -25.66 82.63
C ALA A 316 -23.48 -25.92 81.21
N SER A 317 -23.37 -27.20 80.83
CA SER A 317 -24.24 -28.01 79.98
C SER A 317 -25.49 -27.37 79.34
N THR A 318 -25.66 -27.54 78.02
CA THR A 318 -26.84 -28.22 77.45
C THR A 318 -26.64 -28.53 75.95
N GLU A 319 -27.26 -29.63 75.54
CA GLU A 319 -27.33 -30.22 74.20
C GLU A 319 -27.77 -29.24 73.10
N ASN A 320 -27.29 -29.45 71.87
CA ASN A 320 -28.16 -29.83 70.74
C ASN A 320 -27.38 -30.01 69.40
N VAL A 321 -27.49 -31.24 68.89
CA VAL A 321 -27.73 -31.64 67.48
C VAL A 321 -26.90 -30.99 66.37
N ILE A 322 -25.91 -31.74 65.87
CA ILE A 322 -25.28 -31.57 64.56
C ILE A 322 -25.85 -32.67 63.62
N PRO A 323 -26.46 -32.34 62.47
CA PRO A 323 -26.82 -33.36 61.49
C PRO A 323 -25.55 -33.78 60.72
N ASN A 324 -25.25 -35.07 60.83
CA ASN A 324 -24.17 -35.76 60.14
C ASN A 324 -24.54 -35.92 58.65
N ILE A 325 -23.87 -35.17 57.76
CA ILE A 325 -23.97 -35.38 56.29
C ILE A 325 -22.85 -36.33 55.88
N PRO A 326 -23.16 -37.54 55.36
CA PRO A 326 -22.15 -38.48 54.89
C PRO A 326 -21.68 -38.07 53.49
N THR A 327 -20.43 -37.63 53.35
CA THR A 327 -19.77 -37.45 52.06
C THR A 327 -19.00 -38.72 51.69
N HIS A 328 -19.71 -39.67 51.09
CA HIS A 328 -19.08 -40.73 50.30
C HIS A 328 -18.61 -40.15 48.96
N ASN A 329 -17.41 -39.58 48.93
CA ASN A 329 -16.68 -39.37 47.69
C ASN A 329 -15.52 -40.36 47.63
N ILE A 330 -15.81 -41.50 47.01
CA ILE A 330 -14.83 -42.47 46.55
C ILE A 330 -14.07 -41.78 45.41
N PHE A 331 -12.85 -41.35 45.71
CA PHE A 331 -11.87 -40.99 44.68
C PHE A 331 -11.49 -42.27 43.92
N SER A 332 -11.94 -42.37 42.67
CA SER A 332 -11.37 -43.32 41.71
C SER A 332 -10.01 -42.78 41.24
N PRO A 333 -8.99 -43.62 41.09
CA PRO A 333 -7.67 -43.19 40.64
C PRO A 333 -7.75 -42.70 39.18
N LEU A 334 -7.12 -41.55 38.92
CA LEU A 334 -6.88 -41.00 37.60
C LEU A 334 -6.09 -42.01 36.76
N ASN A 335 -6.75 -42.64 35.80
CA ASN A 335 -6.08 -43.23 34.65
C ASN A 335 -5.59 -42.08 33.75
N GLU A 336 -4.28 -41.97 33.60
CA GLU A 336 -3.63 -41.21 32.54
C GLU A 336 -3.93 -41.88 31.18
N GLU A 337 -5.09 -41.60 30.60
CA GLU A 337 -5.33 -41.88 29.18
C GLU A 337 -4.85 -40.71 28.32
N ASN A 338 -3.74 -40.99 27.66
CA ASN A 338 -3.04 -40.22 26.66
C ASN A 338 -3.93 -39.97 25.41
N PRO A 339 -4.30 -38.73 25.03
CA PRO A 339 -5.09 -38.50 23.83
C PRO A 339 -4.15 -38.23 22.64
N ASN A 340 -3.40 -39.23 22.23
CA ASN A 340 -2.80 -39.30 20.89
C ASN A 340 -3.58 -40.33 20.07
N HIS A 341 -4.85 -40.02 19.77
CA HIS A 341 -5.54 -40.64 18.64
C HIS A 341 -5.49 -39.67 17.45
N ASP A 342 -4.41 -39.81 16.68
CA ASP A 342 -4.40 -39.43 15.28
C ASP A 342 -5.51 -40.21 14.57
N ILE A 343 -6.62 -39.52 14.32
CA ILE A 343 -7.59 -39.94 13.29
C ILE A 343 -6.90 -39.66 11.95
N SER A 344 -6.04 -40.59 11.56
CA SER A 344 -5.57 -40.74 10.19
C SER A 344 -6.73 -41.32 9.37
N ILE A 345 -7.59 -40.43 8.88
CA ILE A 345 -8.49 -40.76 7.78
C ILE A 345 -7.60 -41.07 6.58
N ASN A 346 -7.41 -42.35 6.34
CA ASN A 346 -6.62 -42.91 5.26
C ASN A 346 -7.41 -42.75 3.94
N ILE A 347 -7.42 -41.53 3.39
CA ILE A 347 -7.81 -41.27 1.99
C ILE A 347 -6.53 -41.29 1.18
N SER A 348 -5.92 -42.46 1.03
CA SER A 348 -4.81 -42.71 0.11
C SER A 348 -4.63 -44.22 -0.07
N GLN A 349 -5.64 -44.92 -0.62
CA GLN A 349 -5.50 -46.21 -1.32
C GLN A 349 -6.88 -46.75 -1.75
N SER A 350 -7.38 -46.31 -2.90
CA SER A 350 -8.18 -47.12 -3.84
C SER A 350 -8.54 -46.30 -5.09
N LEU A 351 -7.53 -45.90 -5.85
CA LEU A 351 -7.72 -45.38 -7.21
C LEU A 351 -6.94 -46.27 -8.17
N GLN A 352 -7.38 -47.52 -8.31
CA GLN A 352 -7.08 -48.40 -9.45
C GLN A 352 -8.03 -49.60 -9.33
N GLY A 353 -9.15 -49.55 -10.05
CA GLY A 353 -10.15 -50.61 -10.06
C GLY A 353 -11.45 -50.16 -10.73
N GLU A 354 -11.56 -50.46 -12.02
CA GLU A 354 -12.77 -50.57 -12.85
C GLU A 354 -13.83 -49.45 -12.84
N THR A 355 -13.97 -48.82 -14.00
CA THR A 355 -14.95 -47.79 -14.38
C THR A 355 -16.39 -48.32 -14.38
N LYS A 356 -16.97 -48.58 -13.21
CA LYS A 356 -18.43 -48.49 -13.05
C LYS A 356 -18.76 -47.03 -12.76
N LYS A 357 -19.47 -46.36 -13.67
CA LYS A 357 -20.02 -45.01 -13.46
C LYS A 357 -20.94 -45.05 -12.23
N ALA A 358 -20.37 -44.78 -11.06
CA ALA A 358 -21.14 -44.66 -9.83
C ALA A 358 -22.12 -43.50 -10.01
N SER A 359 -23.40 -43.75 -9.72
CA SER A 359 -24.42 -42.71 -9.68
C SER A 359 -23.98 -41.58 -8.72
N PRO A 360 -24.28 -40.31 -9.03
CA PRO A 360 -23.96 -39.18 -8.15
C PRO A 360 -24.51 -39.43 -6.74
N LYS A 361 -23.75 -39.04 -5.71
CA LYS A 361 -24.24 -39.11 -4.33
C LYS A 361 -25.20 -37.95 -4.10
N THR A 362 -26.41 -38.21 -3.63
CA THR A 362 -27.36 -37.14 -3.30
C THR A 362 -27.02 -36.54 -1.93
N LEU A 363 -26.95 -35.21 -1.84
CA LEU A 363 -26.76 -34.49 -0.58
C LEU A 363 -27.99 -33.60 -0.31
N ASP A 364 -28.63 -33.83 0.82
CA ASP A 364 -29.84 -33.12 1.25
C ASP A 364 -29.54 -32.18 2.43
N ALA A 365 -28.76 -31.14 2.14
CA ALA A 365 -28.42 -30.08 3.09
C ALA A 365 -28.80 -28.73 2.51
N GLU A 366 -29.36 -27.86 3.36
CA GLU A 366 -29.72 -26.48 2.98
C GLU A 366 -28.47 -25.60 2.86
N THR A 367 -27.46 -25.84 3.68
CA THR A 367 -26.17 -25.14 3.66
C THR A 367 -25.03 -26.12 3.46
N VAL A 368 -24.12 -25.83 2.53
CA VAL A 368 -22.92 -26.63 2.30
C VAL A 368 -21.68 -25.76 2.56
N ILE A 369 -20.77 -26.24 3.39
CA ILE A 369 -19.50 -25.57 3.70
C ILE A 369 -18.38 -26.34 3.02
N LEU A 370 -17.74 -25.71 2.04
CA LEU A 370 -16.51 -26.17 1.40
C LEU A 370 -15.34 -25.46 2.07
N CYS A 371 -14.54 -26.17 2.87
CA CYS A 371 -13.44 -25.54 3.57
C CYS A 371 -12.15 -26.38 3.64
N ASP A 372 -11.01 -25.70 3.57
CA ASP A 372 -9.69 -26.28 3.77
C ASP A 372 -9.38 -26.59 5.27
N SER A 373 -8.12 -26.88 5.59
CA SER A 373 -7.70 -27.23 6.96
C SER A 373 -7.97 -26.13 7.99
N ASN A 374 -8.12 -24.86 7.60
CA ASN A 374 -8.46 -23.78 8.53
C ASN A 374 -9.89 -23.89 9.07
N GLY A 375 -10.78 -24.56 8.35
CA GLY A 375 -12.14 -24.82 8.81
C GLY A 375 -12.27 -25.99 9.77
N ARG A 376 -11.21 -26.76 10.04
CA ARG A 376 -11.28 -28.01 10.83
C ARG A 376 -11.93 -27.81 12.19
N LYS A 377 -11.75 -26.65 12.81
CA LYS A 377 -12.27 -26.29 14.14
C LYS A 377 -13.58 -25.51 14.10
N LEU A 378 -14.19 -25.30 12.93
CA LEU A 378 -15.50 -24.69 12.83
C LEU A 378 -16.57 -25.69 13.24
N ASP A 379 -17.54 -25.23 14.02
CA ASP A 379 -18.76 -25.98 14.31
C ASP A 379 -19.87 -25.52 13.34
N PRO A 380 -20.29 -26.35 12.37
CA PRO A 380 -21.32 -25.99 11.40
C PRO A 380 -22.66 -25.62 12.06
N LYS A 381 -23.02 -26.27 13.17
CA LYS A 381 -24.29 -26.03 13.88
C LYS A 381 -24.33 -24.64 14.52
N LEU A 382 -23.18 -24.17 15.02
CA LEU A 382 -23.06 -22.83 15.61
C LEU A 382 -22.96 -21.72 14.54
N LEU A 383 -22.39 -22.06 13.38
CA LEU A 383 -22.22 -21.15 12.25
C LEU A 383 -23.57 -20.82 11.60
N CYS A 384 -24.36 -21.86 11.33
CA CYS A 384 -25.63 -21.81 10.60
C CYS A 384 -26.76 -22.39 11.46
N PRO A 385 -27.13 -21.74 12.58
CA PRO A 385 -28.22 -22.22 13.41
C PRO A 385 -29.52 -22.26 12.60
N ASN A 386 -30.31 -23.31 12.81
CA ASN A 386 -31.58 -23.58 12.13
C ASN A 386 -31.47 -23.95 10.64
N SER A 387 -30.29 -24.28 10.12
CA SER A 387 -30.11 -24.79 8.76
C SER A 387 -29.47 -26.18 8.77
N SER A 388 -30.01 -27.10 7.97
CA SER A 388 -29.34 -28.39 7.72
C SER A 388 -28.01 -28.12 7.01
N THR A 389 -26.89 -28.36 7.70
CA THR A 389 -25.57 -27.94 7.24
C THR A 389 -24.64 -29.14 7.09
N GLU A 390 -24.08 -29.30 5.89
CA GLU A 390 -23.04 -30.29 5.61
C GLU A 390 -21.68 -29.62 5.49
N TYR A 391 -20.66 -30.20 6.12
CA TYR A 391 -19.28 -29.74 6.02
C TYR A 391 -18.46 -30.70 5.15
N LEU A 392 -17.98 -30.20 4.02
CA LEU A 392 -17.13 -30.94 3.09
C LEU A 392 -15.71 -30.40 3.15
N LYS A 393 -14.78 -31.24 3.59
CA LYS A 393 -13.35 -30.89 3.66
C LYS A 393 -12.74 -30.92 2.26
N CYS A 394 -12.22 -29.78 1.80
CA CYS A 394 -11.59 -29.65 0.48
C CYS A 394 -10.23 -28.94 0.61
N PRO A 395 -9.11 -29.68 0.59
CA PRO A 395 -7.79 -29.09 0.77
C PRO A 395 -7.37 -28.17 -0.40
N THR A 396 -7.91 -28.37 -1.60
CA THR A 396 -7.55 -27.61 -2.81
C THR A 396 -8.79 -27.23 -3.63
N LEU A 397 -8.65 -26.24 -4.51
CA LEU A 397 -9.71 -25.87 -5.47
C LEU A 397 -10.12 -27.03 -6.39
N GLU A 398 -9.16 -27.87 -6.78
CA GLU A 398 -9.44 -29.08 -7.57
C GLU A 398 -10.31 -30.08 -6.79
N SER A 399 -9.98 -30.35 -5.53
CA SER A 399 -10.78 -31.25 -4.68
C SER A 399 -12.20 -30.71 -4.44
N ALA A 400 -12.34 -29.39 -4.29
CA ALA A 400 -13.65 -28.76 -4.16
C ALA A 400 -14.50 -28.96 -5.44
N ASN A 401 -13.90 -28.78 -6.62
CA ASN A 401 -14.56 -29.03 -7.90
C ASN A 401 -14.99 -30.49 -8.08
N GLN A 402 -14.12 -31.43 -7.69
CA GLN A 402 -14.46 -32.86 -7.74
C GLN A 402 -15.65 -33.19 -6.84
N LEU A 403 -15.70 -32.65 -5.62
CA LEU A 403 -16.83 -32.81 -4.71
C LEU A 403 -18.11 -32.20 -5.28
N ILE A 404 -18.05 -30.97 -5.81
CA ILE A 404 -19.20 -30.34 -6.45
C ILE A 404 -19.73 -31.21 -7.59
N ASN A 405 -18.85 -31.86 -8.36
CA ASN A 405 -19.26 -32.75 -9.45
C ASN A 405 -19.81 -34.10 -8.98
N GLN A 406 -19.25 -34.67 -7.91
CA GLN A 406 -19.63 -35.96 -7.35
C GLN A 406 -21.02 -35.95 -6.69
N TYR A 407 -21.42 -34.82 -6.12
CA TYR A 407 -22.69 -34.69 -5.40
C TYR A 407 -23.79 -34.06 -6.25
N GLU A 408 -25.02 -34.49 -5.99
CA GLU A 408 -26.25 -33.87 -6.45
C GLU A 408 -26.92 -33.15 -5.27
N PHE A 409 -27.01 -31.82 -5.36
CA PHE A 409 -27.48 -30.95 -4.29
C PHE A 409 -28.95 -30.59 -4.50
N LYS A 410 -29.86 -31.25 -3.78
CA LYS A 410 -31.31 -31.11 -4.03
C LYS A 410 -31.92 -29.83 -3.46
N GLN A 411 -31.54 -29.45 -2.24
CA GLN A 411 -32.17 -28.35 -1.50
C GLN A 411 -31.19 -27.29 -1.02
N THR A 412 -29.97 -27.27 -1.54
CA THR A 412 -28.93 -26.36 -1.07
C THR A 412 -29.24 -24.92 -1.48
N LYS A 413 -29.49 -24.09 -0.47
CA LYS A 413 -29.80 -22.65 -0.57
C LYS A 413 -28.55 -21.78 -0.42
N THR A 414 -27.54 -22.25 0.32
CA THR A 414 -26.31 -21.47 0.56
C THR A 414 -25.06 -22.34 0.49
N PHE A 415 -24.03 -21.86 -0.21
CA PHE A 415 -22.68 -22.41 -0.19
C PHE A 415 -21.75 -21.44 0.55
N ILE A 416 -20.89 -21.96 1.43
CA ILE A 416 -19.79 -21.21 2.04
C ILE A 416 -18.48 -21.81 1.53
N VAL A 417 -17.67 -21.01 0.84
CA VAL A 417 -16.48 -21.49 0.12
C VAL A 417 -15.24 -20.83 0.71
N HIS A 418 -14.41 -21.60 1.39
CA HIS A 418 -13.11 -21.18 1.91
C HIS A 418 -12.01 -22.17 1.51
N VAL A 419 -11.46 -21.97 0.32
CA VAL A 419 -10.42 -22.82 -0.28
C VAL A 419 -9.41 -21.95 -1.03
N GLY A 420 -8.22 -22.49 -1.30
CA GLY A 420 -7.17 -21.79 -2.06
C GLY A 420 -5.87 -21.60 -1.29
N THR A 421 -5.86 -21.77 0.03
CA THR A 421 -4.67 -21.58 0.87
C THR A 421 -3.51 -22.49 0.46
N ASN A 422 -3.80 -23.73 0.07
CA ASN A 422 -2.78 -24.67 -0.41
C ASN A 422 -2.48 -24.47 -1.91
N ASP A 423 -3.44 -23.97 -2.69
CA ASP A 423 -3.27 -23.76 -4.13
C ASP A 423 -2.27 -22.63 -4.43
N ILE A 424 -2.25 -21.57 -3.62
CA ILE A 424 -1.28 -20.49 -3.75
C ILE A 424 0.17 -20.92 -3.50
N GLU A 425 0.40 -22.08 -2.87
CA GLU A 425 1.75 -22.64 -2.68
C GLU A 425 2.29 -23.19 -4.00
N LYS A 426 1.41 -23.67 -4.89
CA LYS A 426 1.80 -24.39 -6.12
C LYS A 426 1.50 -23.62 -7.41
N LEU A 427 0.50 -22.74 -7.39
CA LEU A 427 -0.04 -22.10 -8.59
C LEU A 427 0.17 -20.58 -8.57
N PRO A 428 0.29 -19.94 -9.74
CA PRO A 428 0.31 -18.48 -9.84
C PRO A 428 -1.09 -17.90 -9.54
N ILE A 429 -1.14 -16.64 -9.08
CA ILE A 429 -2.37 -15.96 -8.63
C ILE A 429 -3.49 -16.03 -9.69
N ASN A 430 -3.16 -15.82 -10.96
CA ASN A 430 -4.14 -15.83 -12.05
C ASN A 430 -4.79 -17.21 -12.19
N LYS A 431 -4.00 -18.29 -12.14
CA LYS A 431 -4.52 -19.66 -12.20
C LYS A 431 -5.41 -20.00 -11.01
N VAL A 432 -5.05 -19.57 -9.80
CA VAL A 432 -5.90 -19.76 -8.61
C VAL A 432 -7.22 -19.01 -8.78
N THR A 433 -7.17 -17.76 -9.28
CA THR A 433 -8.37 -16.96 -9.56
C THR A 433 -9.28 -17.65 -10.59
N ASP A 434 -8.71 -18.15 -11.69
CA ASP A 434 -9.47 -18.84 -12.74
C ASP A 434 -10.09 -20.15 -12.25
N GLN A 435 -9.37 -20.91 -11.42
CA GLN A 435 -9.90 -22.12 -10.79
C GLN A 435 -11.02 -21.80 -9.79
N THR A 436 -10.90 -20.70 -9.02
CA THR A 436 -12.00 -20.22 -8.17
C THR A 436 -13.22 -19.85 -9.02
N ARG A 437 -13.06 -19.13 -10.13
CA ARG A 437 -14.18 -18.83 -11.04
C ARG A 437 -14.83 -20.11 -11.58
N SER A 438 -14.03 -21.07 -12.03
CA SER A 438 -14.53 -22.37 -12.51
C SER A 438 -15.32 -23.13 -11.44
N LEU A 439 -14.88 -23.09 -10.19
CA LEU A 439 -15.62 -23.66 -9.06
C LEU A 439 -16.96 -22.96 -8.84
N LEU A 440 -16.97 -21.63 -8.83
CA LEU A 440 -18.19 -20.84 -8.66
C LEU A 440 -19.18 -21.03 -9.81
N THR A 441 -18.70 -21.12 -11.05
CA THR A 441 -19.52 -21.48 -12.22
C THR A 441 -20.12 -22.87 -12.06
N SER A 442 -19.35 -23.85 -11.59
CA SER A 442 -19.85 -25.22 -11.38
C SER A 442 -20.94 -25.26 -10.31
N ILE A 443 -20.77 -24.53 -9.21
CA ILE A 443 -21.80 -24.37 -8.17
C ILE A 443 -23.04 -23.68 -8.73
N GLY A 444 -22.88 -22.55 -9.43
CA GLY A 444 -23.98 -21.78 -10.00
C GLY A 444 -24.76 -22.54 -11.07
N ASN A 445 -24.11 -23.37 -11.88
CA ASN A 445 -24.78 -24.21 -12.87
C ASN A 445 -25.61 -25.33 -12.22
N LYS A 446 -25.10 -25.93 -11.14
CA LYS A 446 -25.82 -26.99 -10.41
C LYS A 446 -26.94 -26.44 -9.52
N ASN A 447 -26.75 -25.26 -8.93
CA ASN A 447 -27.69 -24.63 -8.02
C ASN A 447 -27.81 -23.12 -8.33
N PRO A 448 -28.53 -22.73 -9.40
CA PRO A 448 -28.61 -21.33 -9.83
C PRO A 448 -29.17 -20.36 -8.79
N GLU A 449 -30.13 -20.84 -7.99
CA GLU A 449 -30.79 -20.06 -6.94
C GLU A 449 -29.99 -19.99 -5.64
N ALA A 450 -28.92 -20.78 -5.50
CA ALA A 450 -28.15 -20.81 -4.27
C ALA A 450 -27.28 -19.56 -4.15
N ARG A 451 -27.24 -18.99 -2.94
CA ARG A 451 -26.31 -17.93 -2.58
C ARG A 451 -24.94 -18.51 -2.28
N ILE A 452 -23.89 -17.91 -2.81
CA ILE A 452 -22.51 -18.36 -2.60
C ILE A 452 -21.76 -17.31 -1.79
N LEU A 453 -21.20 -17.73 -0.66
CA LEU A 453 -20.38 -16.90 0.22
C LEU A 453 -18.92 -17.29 0.04
N LEU A 454 -18.19 -16.52 -0.76
CA LEU A 454 -16.77 -16.72 -1.01
C LEU A 454 -15.97 -16.07 0.12
N SER A 455 -15.21 -16.86 0.87
CA SER A 455 -14.34 -16.36 1.93
C SER A 455 -12.94 -16.10 1.40
N ASN A 456 -12.43 -14.88 1.64
CA ASN A 456 -11.06 -14.51 1.32
C ASN A 456 -10.05 -15.39 2.07
N LEU A 457 -8.84 -15.51 1.53
CA LEU A 457 -7.75 -16.20 2.20
C LEU A 457 -7.38 -15.50 3.52
N LEU A 458 -7.06 -16.32 4.51
CA LEU A 458 -6.73 -15.88 5.86
C LEU A 458 -5.28 -15.34 5.94
N PRO A 459 -4.93 -14.59 7.00
CA PRO A 459 -3.57 -14.14 7.22
C PRO A 459 -2.58 -15.30 7.35
N ARG A 460 -1.37 -15.10 6.83
CA ARG A 460 -0.23 -16.00 6.97
C ARG A 460 0.98 -15.25 7.54
N SER A 461 1.91 -15.99 8.14
CA SER A 461 3.19 -15.47 8.66
C SER A 461 4.38 -16.10 7.93
N ASP A 462 4.24 -16.28 6.62
CA ASP A 462 5.28 -16.75 5.70
C ASP A 462 5.37 -15.83 4.47
N GLU A 463 6.28 -16.17 3.56
CA GLU A 463 6.54 -15.43 2.32
C GLU A 463 5.33 -15.35 1.38
N LEU A 464 4.31 -16.19 1.59
CA LEU A 464 3.10 -16.22 0.78
C LEU A 464 2.04 -15.21 1.25
N LEU A 465 2.26 -14.46 2.34
CA LEU A 465 1.33 -13.43 2.81
C LEU A 465 0.98 -12.41 1.72
N GLN A 466 1.98 -11.88 1.01
CA GLN A 466 1.73 -10.91 -0.07
C GLN A 466 0.94 -11.53 -1.21
N LYS A 467 1.23 -12.80 -1.55
CA LYS A 467 0.53 -13.55 -2.59
C LYS A 467 -0.94 -13.76 -2.22
N ALA A 468 -1.22 -14.13 -0.98
CA ALA A 468 -2.58 -14.27 -0.45
C ALA A 468 -3.34 -12.93 -0.45
N GLN A 469 -2.70 -11.84 -0.02
CA GLN A 469 -3.29 -10.50 -0.04
C GLN A 469 -3.61 -10.02 -1.47
N ASN A 470 -2.73 -10.28 -2.43
CA ASN A 470 -2.95 -9.94 -3.83
C ASN A 470 -4.10 -10.77 -4.43
N LEU A 471 -4.18 -12.07 -4.12
CA LEU A 471 -5.32 -12.90 -4.52
C LEU A 471 -6.65 -12.40 -3.92
N ASN A 472 -6.65 -12.00 -2.64
CA ASN A 472 -7.83 -11.42 -2.01
C ASN A 472 -8.32 -10.16 -2.74
N ARG A 473 -7.42 -9.33 -3.30
CA ARG A 473 -7.82 -8.18 -4.14
C ARG A 473 -8.53 -8.63 -5.42
N ASN A 474 -8.11 -9.73 -6.04
CA ASN A 474 -8.79 -10.31 -7.18
C ASN A 474 -10.18 -10.85 -6.79
N PHE A 475 -10.30 -11.50 -5.64
CA PHE A 475 -11.58 -12.01 -5.13
C PHE A 475 -12.61 -10.90 -4.88
N LEU A 476 -12.19 -9.66 -4.61
CA LEU A 476 -13.11 -8.52 -4.50
C LEU A 476 -13.83 -8.18 -5.81
N GLN A 477 -13.28 -8.57 -6.97
CA GLN A 477 -13.91 -8.33 -8.27
C GLN A 477 -14.93 -9.42 -8.63
N ILE A 478 -14.80 -10.63 -8.08
CA ILE A 478 -15.66 -11.79 -8.43
C ILE A 478 -17.16 -11.50 -8.23
N PRO A 479 -17.64 -10.85 -7.14
CA PRO A 479 -19.06 -10.53 -7.00
C PRO A 479 -19.65 -9.65 -8.12
N THR A 480 -18.81 -8.93 -8.86
CA THR A 480 -19.27 -8.14 -10.03
C THR A 480 -19.56 -9.03 -11.24
N GLU A 481 -18.91 -10.19 -11.31
CA GLU A 481 -19.06 -11.19 -12.38
C GLU A 481 -20.22 -12.16 -12.08
N PHE A 482 -20.47 -12.46 -10.79
CA PHE A 482 -21.46 -13.45 -10.35
C PHE A 482 -22.50 -12.84 -9.39
N LYS A 483 -23.75 -12.73 -9.84
CA LYS A 483 -24.84 -12.07 -9.08
C LYS A 483 -25.18 -12.73 -7.75
N ASN A 484 -25.00 -14.04 -7.63
CA ASN A 484 -25.29 -14.82 -6.42
C ASN A 484 -24.07 -15.00 -5.51
N VAL A 485 -22.92 -14.39 -5.83
CA VAL A 485 -21.70 -14.48 -5.02
C VAL A 485 -21.54 -13.24 -4.15
N THR A 486 -21.31 -13.44 -2.85
CA THR A 486 -20.91 -12.40 -1.91
C THR A 486 -19.54 -12.74 -1.35
N ASN A 487 -18.61 -11.77 -1.36
CA ASN A 487 -17.29 -11.96 -0.77
C ASN A 487 -17.31 -11.66 0.74
N ILE A 488 -16.65 -12.51 1.54
CA ILE A 488 -16.44 -12.35 2.98
C ILE A 488 -15.01 -11.89 3.22
N GLU A 489 -14.88 -10.63 3.62
CA GLU A 489 -13.60 -10.07 4.04
C GLU A 489 -13.29 -10.40 5.52
N HIS A 490 -11.99 -10.58 5.81
CA HIS A 490 -11.48 -10.94 7.13
C HIS A 490 -10.48 -9.90 7.67
N THR A 491 -10.72 -8.61 7.42
CA THR A 491 -9.80 -7.52 7.78
C THR A 491 -9.38 -7.51 9.24
N ASN A 492 -10.27 -7.89 10.16
CA ASN A 492 -9.99 -8.01 11.59
C ASN A 492 -8.98 -9.10 11.95
N LEU A 493 -8.84 -10.15 11.14
CA LEU A 493 -7.80 -11.18 11.34
C LEU A 493 -6.42 -10.64 10.96
N PHE A 494 -6.30 -9.73 9.99
CA PHE A 494 -5.01 -9.16 9.59
C PHE A 494 -4.41 -8.18 10.60
N GLN A 495 -5.15 -7.80 11.65
CA GLN A 495 -4.70 -6.82 12.65
C GLN A 495 -3.77 -7.39 13.72
N SER A 496 -3.68 -8.72 13.85
CA SER A 496 -2.86 -9.34 14.90
C SER A 496 -2.17 -10.58 14.38
N THR A 497 -0.86 -10.68 14.60
CA THR A 497 -0.07 -11.89 14.30
C THR A 497 -0.31 -13.01 15.31
N SER A 498 -0.86 -12.69 16.49
CA SER A 498 -1.12 -13.65 17.59
C SER A 498 -2.29 -14.61 17.36
N ILE A 499 -2.93 -14.58 16.19
CA ILE A 499 -4.10 -15.42 15.87
C ILE A 499 -3.73 -16.75 15.21
N LEU A 500 -2.46 -16.94 14.85
CA LEU A 500 -1.97 -18.17 14.22
C LEU A 500 -1.25 -19.02 15.27
N TYR A 501 -1.40 -20.35 15.22
CA TYR A 501 -0.58 -21.25 16.06
C TYR A 501 0.68 -21.73 15.32
N ASP A 502 0.64 -21.75 13.99
CA ASP A 502 1.80 -21.92 13.12
C ASP A 502 1.85 -20.77 12.10
N LYS A 503 2.54 -20.92 10.97
CA LYS A 503 2.62 -19.85 9.97
C LYS A 503 1.38 -19.69 9.10
N LYS A 504 0.41 -20.62 9.14
CA LYS A 504 -0.71 -20.68 8.19
C LYS A 504 -2.09 -20.94 8.80
N HIS A 505 -2.15 -21.55 9.97
CA HIS A 505 -3.39 -22.01 10.59
C HIS A 505 -3.77 -21.18 11.81
N LEU A 506 -5.07 -20.90 11.93
CA LEU A 506 -5.64 -20.14 13.03
C LEU A 506 -5.62 -20.93 14.35
N ASN A 507 -5.22 -20.27 15.43
CA ASN A 507 -5.44 -20.75 16.80
C ASN A 507 -6.90 -20.56 17.22
N ASP A 508 -7.28 -20.99 18.43
CA ASP A 508 -8.68 -20.96 18.88
C ASP A 508 -9.27 -19.54 18.92
N LYS A 509 -8.44 -18.53 19.21
CA LYS A 509 -8.86 -17.11 19.16
C LYS A 509 -9.12 -16.67 17.71
N GLY A 510 -8.23 -17.03 16.79
CA GLY A 510 -8.40 -16.79 15.35
C GLY A 510 -9.65 -17.47 14.80
N ILE A 511 -9.90 -18.73 15.16
CA ILE A 511 -11.08 -19.50 14.73
C ILE A 511 -12.38 -18.84 15.22
N LYS A 512 -12.43 -18.34 16.46
CA LYS A 512 -13.61 -17.62 16.98
C LYS A 512 -13.92 -16.37 16.15
N ILE A 513 -12.90 -15.62 15.76
CA ILE A 513 -13.06 -14.42 14.92
C ILE A 513 -13.47 -14.82 13.48
N PHE A 514 -12.85 -15.86 12.93
CA PHE A 514 -13.19 -16.40 11.61
C PHE A 514 -14.65 -16.88 11.54
N ALA A 515 -15.07 -17.70 12.50
CA ALA A 515 -16.45 -18.17 12.64
C ALA A 515 -17.44 -17.00 12.78
N LYS A 516 -17.08 -15.96 13.56
CA LYS A 516 -17.91 -14.75 13.70
C LYS A 516 -18.08 -14.03 12.36
N ASN A 517 -17.02 -13.88 11.57
CA ASN A 517 -17.09 -13.24 10.26
C ASN A 517 -17.98 -14.02 9.28
N LEU A 518 -17.78 -15.34 9.22
CA LEU A 518 -18.60 -16.24 8.39
C LEU A 518 -20.08 -16.18 8.80
N LYS A 519 -20.37 -16.27 10.10
CA LYS A 519 -21.72 -16.17 10.66
C LYS A 519 -22.36 -14.82 10.32
N SER A 520 -21.63 -13.72 10.47
CA SER A 520 -22.14 -12.39 10.11
C SER A 520 -22.50 -12.29 8.62
N ALA A 521 -21.69 -12.84 7.73
CA ALA A 521 -21.98 -12.89 6.29
C ALA A 521 -23.17 -13.82 5.98
N PHE A 522 -23.25 -14.97 6.65
CA PHE A 522 -24.37 -15.89 6.51
C PHE A 522 -25.71 -15.22 6.80
N PHE A 523 -25.80 -14.46 7.90
CA PHE A 523 -27.01 -13.71 8.27
C PHE A 523 -27.17 -12.35 7.57
N GLY A 524 -26.27 -11.96 6.66
CA GLY A 524 -26.31 -10.64 6.01
C GLY A 524 -26.09 -9.46 6.97
N THR A 525 -25.61 -9.72 8.19
CA THR A 525 -25.29 -8.70 9.20
C THR A 525 -23.88 -8.17 9.07
N GLN A 526 -23.11 -8.71 8.13
CA GLN A 526 -21.80 -8.17 7.81
C GLN A 526 -22.03 -6.70 7.43
N LYS A 527 -21.48 -5.81 8.25
CA LYS A 527 -21.34 -4.42 7.89
C LYS A 527 -20.40 -4.42 6.71
N THR A 528 -20.96 -4.56 5.50
CA THR A 528 -20.31 -4.04 4.32
C THR A 528 -19.87 -2.65 4.76
N HIS A 529 -18.59 -2.33 4.62
CA HIS A 529 -18.15 -0.95 4.68
C HIS A 529 -18.82 -0.26 3.48
N ARG A 530 -20.16 -0.11 3.50
CA ARG A 530 -20.88 0.88 2.74
C ARG A 530 -20.14 2.13 3.13
N HIS A 531 -19.46 2.71 2.13
CA HIS A 531 -18.98 4.08 2.17
C HIS A 531 -19.86 4.82 3.16
N ILE A 532 -19.27 5.19 4.29
CA ILE A 532 -19.93 6.02 5.28
C ILE A 532 -20.39 7.21 4.46
N LYS A 533 -21.68 7.24 4.11
CA LYS A 533 -22.30 8.42 3.53
C LYS A 533 -22.07 9.43 4.62
N THR A 534 -21.10 10.31 4.38
CA THR A 534 -20.83 11.48 5.17
C THR A 534 -22.19 12.05 5.52
N LYS A 535 -22.56 11.99 6.80
CA LYS A 535 -23.71 12.75 7.28
C LYS A 535 -23.44 14.17 6.81
N ARG A 536 -24.25 14.65 5.87
CA ARG A 536 -24.36 16.08 5.55
C ARG A 536 -24.78 16.76 6.85
N GLN A 537 -23.82 17.14 7.67
CA GLN A 537 -23.99 18.17 8.69
C GLN A 537 -23.88 19.49 7.94
N PHE A 538 -25.01 20.03 7.51
CA PHE A 538 -25.26 21.47 7.41
C PHE A 538 -26.77 21.65 7.31
N HIS A 539 -27.43 21.68 8.47
CA HIS A 539 -28.63 22.51 8.61
C HIS A 539 -28.14 23.96 8.69
N PRO A 540 -28.61 24.88 7.83
CA PRO A 540 -28.34 26.29 8.02
C PRO A 540 -29.16 26.81 9.21
N ASP A 541 -28.46 27.60 10.02
CA ASP A 541 -28.96 28.40 11.14
C ASP A 541 -30.07 29.38 10.65
N PRO A 542 -31.28 29.38 11.23
CA PRO A 542 -32.39 30.22 10.78
C PRO A 542 -32.29 31.70 11.18
N ASN A 543 -31.21 32.17 11.82
CA ASN A 543 -31.14 33.51 12.42
C ASN A 543 -30.06 34.46 11.87
N LYS A 544 -29.78 34.47 10.56
CA LYS A 544 -28.98 35.54 9.94
C LYS A 544 -29.77 36.35 8.90
N PRO A 545 -29.98 37.67 9.11
CA PRO A 545 -30.66 38.52 8.15
C PRO A 545 -29.73 38.84 6.97
N PHE A 546 -30.18 38.49 5.77
CA PHE A 546 -29.58 38.95 4.51
C PHE A 546 -30.12 40.34 4.17
N LEU A 547 -29.21 41.28 3.89
CA LEU A 547 -29.52 42.56 3.26
C LEU A 547 -29.71 42.39 1.75
N PRO A 548 -30.60 43.18 1.11
CA PRO A 548 -31.08 42.93 -0.24
C PRO A 548 -30.29 43.74 -1.29
N ASN A 549 -30.28 43.23 -2.53
CA ASN A 549 -30.21 44.08 -3.72
C ASN A 549 -31.01 43.45 -4.87
N PRO A 550 -31.51 44.26 -5.82
CA PRO A 550 -32.92 44.14 -6.18
C PRO A 550 -33.15 44.00 -7.71
N LEU A 551 -34.42 43.72 -8.04
CA LEU A 551 -35.12 43.97 -9.31
C LEU A 551 -34.76 43.09 -10.53
N LEU A 552 -35.71 42.28 -11.00
CA LEU A 552 -36.70 42.65 -12.03
C LEU A 552 -37.74 41.51 -12.26
N HIS A 553 -38.94 41.95 -12.63
CA HIS A 553 -40.29 41.34 -12.70
C HIS A 553 -40.41 40.07 -13.61
N SER A 554 -41.46 39.22 -13.61
CA SER A 554 -42.92 39.48 -13.56
C SER A 554 -43.76 38.19 -13.31
N ASN A 555 -44.69 38.23 -12.34
CA ASN A 555 -46.06 37.65 -12.19
C ASN A 555 -46.66 36.61 -13.19
N PRO A 556 -47.84 36.00 -12.89
CA PRO A 556 -48.34 35.36 -11.64
C PRO A 556 -49.12 34.03 -11.93
N LEU A 557 -49.70 33.36 -10.92
CA LEU A 557 -51.10 32.85 -10.88
C LEU A 557 -51.38 31.90 -9.68
N LEU A 558 -52.14 32.45 -8.71
CA LEU A 558 -53.30 31.89 -7.96
C LEU A 558 -53.22 30.62 -7.08
N HIS A 559 -53.33 30.88 -5.76
CA HIS A 559 -54.21 30.25 -4.73
C HIS A 559 -54.02 28.79 -4.29
N PRO A 560 -54.60 28.37 -3.13
CA PRO A 560 -54.58 28.99 -1.80
C PRO A 560 -54.13 28.00 -0.70
N ASN A 561 -53.55 28.53 0.37
CA ASN A 561 -53.43 27.84 1.67
C ASN A 561 -54.84 27.71 2.30
N PRO A 562 -55.11 26.70 3.17
CA PRO A 562 -54.83 26.95 4.58
C PRO A 562 -54.56 25.72 5.49
N LEU A 563 -54.03 26.07 6.67
CA LEU A 563 -54.23 25.48 8.01
C LEU A 563 -53.04 24.80 8.71
N LEU A 564 -52.45 25.60 9.60
CA LEU A 564 -52.27 25.36 11.04
C LEU A 564 -51.48 24.12 11.49
N HIS A 565 -50.23 24.35 11.92
CA HIS A 565 -49.65 23.61 13.04
C HIS A 565 -49.03 24.60 14.04
N PRO A 566 -49.27 24.41 15.36
CA PRO A 566 -48.76 25.30 16.39
C PRO A 566 -47.28 25.03 16.69
N SER A 567 -46.55 26.12 16.93
CA SER A 567 -45.14 26.16 17.33
C SER A 567 -44.86 25.41 18.65
N PRO A 568 -43.69 24.78 18.81
CA PRO A 568 -43.27 24.26 20.11
C PRO A 568 -42.75 25.37 21.03
N LEU A 569 -43.13 25.26 22.30
CA LEU A 569 -42.77 26.12 23.42
C LEU A 569 -41.23 26.26 23.60
N PRO A 570 -40.73 27.41 24.08
CA PRO A 570 -39.31 27.59 24.37
C PRO A 570 -38.95 26.91 25.70
N HIS A 571 -37.82 26.19 25.69
CA HIS A 571 -37.20 25.64 26.90
C HIS A 571 -36.68 26.76 27.82
N PRO A 572 -36.75 26.58 29.16
CA PRO A 572 -36.26 27.58 30.11
C PRO A 572 -34.72 27.56 30.20
N SER A 573 -34.13 28.76 30.22
CA SER A 573 -32.73 29.01 30.53
C SER A 573 -32.34 28.46 31.91
N PRO A 574 -31.13 27.89 32.09
CA PRO A 574 -30.66 27.49 33.40
C PRO A 574 -30.24 28.71 34.21
N LEU A 575 -30.72 28.71 35.45
CA LEU A 575 -30.54 29.73 36.47
C LEU A 575 -29.08 29.91 36.88
N LEU A 576 -28.74 31.17 37.12
CA LEU A 576 -27.57 31.66 37.84
C LEU A 576 -27.50 31.04 39.24
N HIS A 577 -26.32 30.58 39.65
CA HIS A 577 -25.97 30.43 41.06
C HIS A 577 -24.80 31.37 41.42
N PRO A 578 -24.87 32.07 42.57
CA PRO A 578 -23.85 33.01 43.02
C PRO A 578 -22.85 32.38 44.02
N ASN A 579 -21.80 33.16 44.31
CA ASN A 579 -20.90 33.13 45.48
C ASN A 579 -19.54 32.43 45.35
N THR A 580 -18.59 33.18 44.81
CA THR A 580 -17.43 33.77 45.51
C THR A 580 -17.08 33.20 46.89
N PHE A 581 -15.87 32.62 47.00
CA PHE A 581 -15.04 32.58 48.21
C PHE A 581 -13.55 32.77 47.84
N PRO A 582 -12.72 33.32 48.75
CA PRO A 582 -11.47 34.02 48.42
C PRO A 582 -10.25 33.09 48.28
N PRO A 583 -9.14 33.56 47.69
CA PRO A 583 -7.94 32.75 47.51
C PRO A 583 -7.15 32.65 48.83
N SER A 584 -7.05 31.44 49.37
CA SER A 584 -6.11 31.11 50.45
C SER A 584 -4.70 31.00 49.88
N HIS A 585 -3.82 31.86 50.41
CA HIS A 585 -2.38 31.76 50.26
C HIS A 585 -1.87 30.44 50.86
N PHE A 586 -1.20 29.62 50.05
CA PHE A 586 -0.26 28.60 50.54
C PHE A 586 1.14 28.87 50.00
N PRO A 587 2.19 28.73 50.83
CA PRO A 587 3.54 29.14 50.49
C PRO A 587 4.25 28.09 49.63
N LYS A 588 5.10 28.58 48.72
CA LYS A 588 5.99 27.78 47.87
C LYS A 588 7.03 27.06 48.75
N PRO A 589 7.29 25.75 48.56
CA PRO A 589 8.45 25.13 49.15
C PRO A 589 9.71 25.55 48.38
N TYR A 590 10.67 26.13 49.11
CA TYR A 590 12.05 26.32 48.68
C TYR A 590 12.70 24.96 48.47
N TYR A 591 13.17 24.67 47.25
CA TYR A 591 14.18 23.64 47.02
C TYR A 591 15.55 24.30 47.04
N ASN A 592 16.27 24.11 48.15
CA ASN A 592 17.71 24.33 48.23
C ASN A 592 18.41 23.22 47.44
N THR A 593 19.05 23.59 46.32
CA THR A 593 20.09 22.79 45.67
C THR A 593 21.41 22.90 46.45
N PRO A 594 22.01 21.80 46.92
CA PRO A 594 23.38 21.83 47.44
C PRO A 594 24.40 21.82 46.28
N PRO A 595 25.62 22.33 46.51
CA PRO A 595 26.63 22.51 45.46
C PRO A 595 27.29 21.18 45.08
N PHE A 596 27.58 21.03 43.78
CA PHE A 596 28.40 19.96 43.22
C PHE A 596 29.81 19.98 43.83
N GLN A 597 30.17 18.91 44.53
CA GLN A 597 31.56 18.60 44.87
C GLN A 597 32.14 17.68 43.78
N ASN A 598 33.25 18.12 43.21
CA ASN A 598 34.15 17.34 42.36
C ASN A 598 34.72 16.16 43.16
N TYR A 599 34.54 14.94 42.66
CA TYR A 599 35.35 13.79 43.05
C TYR A 599 36.18 13.34 41.86
N ASP A 600 37.47 13.64 41.92
CA ASP A 600 38.52 13.01 41.14
C ASP A 600 38.70 11.56 41.64
N HIS A 601 38.38 10.59 40.78
CA HIS A 601 38.79 9.19 40.98
C HIS A 601 39.89 8.84 39.99
N HIS A 602 41.12 8.90 40.48
CA HIS A 602 42.26 8.19 39.90
C HIS A 602 42.06 6.68 40.03
N PHE A 603 42.03 5.99 38.90
CA PHE A 603 42.23 4.54 38.82
C PHE A 603 43.70 4.24 38.47
N PRO A 604 44.37 3.27 39.11
CA PRO A 604 45.72 2.87 38.76
C PRO A 604 45.72 1.95 37.52
N PRO A 605 46.84 1.88 36.77
CA PRO A 605 46.92 1.09 35.54
C PRO A 605 47.13 -0.38 35.87
N MET A 606 46.27 -1.27 35.33
CA MET A 606 46.51 -2.70 35.35
C MET A 606 47.33 -3.12 34.12
N GLU A 607 48.40 -3.85 34.40
CA GLU A 607 49.38 -4.38 33.47
C GLU A 607 48.77 -5.39 32.47
N ARG A 608 49.19 -5.26 31.21
CA ARG A 608 48.90 -6.23 30.15
C ARG A 608 49.76 -7.46 30.33
N ASN A 609 49.12 -8.58 30.67
CA ASN A 609 49.74 -9.89 30.60
C ASN A 609 49.41 -10.53 29.23
N THR A 610 50.41 -10.64 28.36
CA THR A 610 50.32 -11.30 27.06
C THR A 610 50.60 -12.79 27.21
N ASN A 611 49.62 -13.65 26.87
CA ASN A 611 49.89 -15.06 26.58
C ASN A 611 49.25 -15.46 25.25
N PRO A 612 50.00 -16.00 24.27
CA PRO A 612 49.50 -16.36 22.95
C PRO A 612 49.16 -17.86 22.92
N ASN A 613 47.90 -18.21 22.67
CA ASN A 613 47.47 -19.40 21.90
C ASN A 613 45.99 -19.69 22.13
N SER A 614 45.14 -19.14 21.25
CA SER A 614 43.86 -19.75 20.90
C SER A 614 43.36 -19.12 19.60
N GLN A 615 43.71 -19.74 18.46
CA GLN A 615 43.05 -19.44 17.19
C GLN A 615 41.62 -19.98 17.25
N LYS A 616 40.68 -19.13 17.68
CA LYS A 616 39.26 -19.29 17.40
C LYS A 616 39.01 -18.63 16.05
N ILE A 617 38.91 -19.43 15.00
CA ILE A 617 38.44 -18.99 13.68
C ILE A 617 37.03 -18.44 13.87
N SER A 618 36.87 -17.16 13.55
CA SER A 618 35.61 -16.44 13.65
C SER A 618 34.56 -17.08 12.73
N SER A 619 33.31 -17.20 13.20
CA SER A 619 32.20 -17.73 12.39
C SER A 619 31.93 -16.89 11.12
N GLU A 620 32.48 -15.67 11.06
CA GLU A 620 32.46 -14.79 9.89
C GLU A 620 33.35 -15.35 8.76
N ASP A 621 34.53 -15.89 9.09
CA ASP A 621 35.49 -16.35 8.09
C ASP A 621 35.00 -17.63 7.39
N ALA A 622 34.33 -18.51 8.14
CA ALA A 622 33.69 -19.70 7.58
C ALA A 622 32.50 -19.36 6.65
N LYS A 623 31.79 -18.25 6.91
CA LYS A 623 30.73 -17.75 6.02
C LYS A 623 31.31 -17.16 4.74
N ASN A 624 32.37 -16.36 4.84
CA ASN A 624 33.01 -15.72 3.69
C ASN A 624 33.67 -16.75 2.76
N GLN A 625 34.22 -17.83 3.33
CA GLN A 625 34.79 -18.94 2.55
C GLN A 625 33.70 -19.70 1.78
N LYS A 626 32.52 -19.94 2.37
CA LYS A 626 31.37 -20.55 1.67
C LYS A 626 30.80 -19.68 0.55
N ILE A 627 30.74 -18.36 0.74
CA ILE A 627 30.28 -17.43 -0.31
C ILE A 627 31.25 -17.45 -1.50
N THR A 628 32.55 -17.55 -1.23
CA THR A 628 33.59 -17.60 -2.27
C THR A 628 33.54 -18.90 -3.07
N GLU A 629 33.26 -20.04 -2.44
CA GLU A 629 33.05 -21.33 -3.11
C GLU A 629 31.81 -21.33 -4.02
N ILE A 630 30.70 -20.76 -3.57
CA ILE A 630 29.47 -20.64 -4.36
C ILE A 630 29.69 -19.73 -5.58
N ALA A 631 30.43 -18.63 -5.42
CA ALA A 631 30.76 -17.73 -6.52
C ALA A 631 31.62 -18.42 -7.60
N LYS A 632 32.58 -19.27 -7.20
CA LYS A 632 33.39 -20.06 -8.14
C LYS A 632 32.57 -21.11 -8.89
N LEU A 633 31.64 -21.78 -8.21
CA LEU A 633 30.72 -22.74 -8.82
C LEU A 633 29.79 -22.09 -9.85
N LEU A 634 29.25 -20.91 -9.53
CA LEU A 634 28.40 -20.16 -10.45
C LEU A 634 29.17 -19.63 -11.65
N TYR A 635 30.43 -19.21 -11.46
CA TYR A 635 31.29 -18.77 -12.56
C TYR A 635 31.65 -19.93 -13.51
N GLY A 636 31.88 -21.13 -12.96
CA GLY A 636 32.13 -22.33 -13.77
C GLY A 636 30.91 -22.88 -14.51
N LEU A 637 29.68 -22.54 -14.08
CA LEU A 637 28.44 -22.85 -14.80
C LEU A 637 28.10 -21.83 -15.89
N PHE A 638 28.74 -20.65 -15.85
CA PHE A 638 28.53 -19.57 -16.82
C PHE A 638 29.53 -19.61 -17.98
N GLN A 639 30.65 -20.33 -17.82
CA GLN A 639 31.53 -20.75 -18.92
C GLN A 639 31.02 -22.06 -19.52
#